data_AF-M0DG90-F1
#
_entry.id   AF-M0DG90-F1
#
_cell.length_a   1.000
_cell.length_b   1.000
_cell.length_c   1.000
_cell.angle_alpha   90.00
_cell.angle_beta   90.00
_cell.angle_gamma   90.00
#
_symmetry.space_group_name_H-M   'P 1'
#
loop_
_entity.id
_entity.type
_entity.pdbx_description
1 polymer ?
#
loop_
_entity_poly.entity_id
_entity_poly.type
_entity_poly.pdbx_seq_one_letter_code
_entity_poly.pdbx_strand_id
1 'polypeptide(L)'
;MAGCGGNNDGADGADGSDGDDETDGSDGGDGMDDADDESVPGADVLGGPDDLQGSATVEALSLDADQGAGQNVFSPAVVWVEEGATVTWEIASGSHSATAYHPETDAVLRIPEAAEPFDSGTMSEGTFEHTFETPGVYDYYCRPHRGLGMVGLVIVGEATTGPGTAPIEDLDSAEGNGLADLLELAGVEVEAPTASYGWTDGTWDSYWYSLYNMSTTITLSGNGIIFPANDQQQEQFEQRFPAIVGAADADRPPVIEPNLNMAPFTEGDPHFTEQPVFDGDGGRPDARTLTWDRSRSSMTVSPSSLGWTHLKGITWAKNFEDHAEVLPPALAPLFRAMVLSTMAQVGTAFSLVPEQGGNFRLNDENLLLGSAFRPGEGLVDETPRPRHHSAMLWFLSNLNSFAQGGWFGYENPEPLIPAENIQMLTNGMGQTTMNAVDPADIGNTRLAGELLGAIGWFGTQTNKDQLRSAAADYADGLAGRIESNLDGNGRVDNGAENQAATQGVVGQGLLWASQIDGVDHAGTADDVLGYLTEELYDDEAGTFASGPDDSTYTITARDAGDITGGLNAADVLLDRPEVQSQYASFFNQTFNRGRLQRAERPNSRDENAEFTLPLPPMAGGEFGQAAVYNREVEYDTEADEWSVTDDTFDTEMALYLSNQEIWISQWSGDFYEGRGVPGRTDTLD
;
A
#
# COMPACT_ATOMS: atom_id res chain seq x y z
N MET A 1 -28.86 -49.06 14.38
CA MET A 1 -29.45 -50.02 15.35
C MET A 1 -28.50 -50.12 16.54
N ALA A 2 -29.10 -50.12 17.72
CA ALA A 2 -28.49 -49.97 19.03
C ALA A 2 -27.59 -51.14 19.48
N GLY A 3 -26.86 -50.88 20.57
CA GLY A 3 -26.45 -51.87 21.58
C GLY A 3 -24.94 -51.82 21.85
N CYS A 4 -24.47 -51.19 22.93
CA CYS A 4 -24.55 -51.54 24.36
C CYS A 4 -23.60 -52.67 24.81
N GLY A 5 -22.94 -52.40 25.95
CA GLY A 5 -22.46 -53.39 26.92
C GLY A 5 -20.94 -53.57 26.91
N GLY A 6 -20.22 -53.55 28.03
CA GLY A 6 -20.59 -53.53 29.45
C GLY A 6 -19.36 -53.91 30.28
N ASN A 7 -19.38 -53.46 31.54
CA ASN A 7 -18.40 -53.56 32.64
C ASN A 7 -17.66 -54.89 32.89
N ASN A 8 -16.60 -54.73 33.71
CA ASN A 8 -16.06 -55.51 34.87
C ASN A 8 -14.58 -55.86 34.65
N ASP A 9 -13.63 -55.86 35.58
CA ASP A 9 -13.49 -55.85 37.06
C ASP A 9 -12.08 -55.22 37.34
N GLY A 10 -11.63 -54.70 38.48
CA GLY A 10 -11.89 -54.94 39.90
C GLY A 10 -10.54 -54.85 40.66
N ALA A 11 -10.63 -54.78 42.00
CA ALA A 11 -9.57 -54.88 43.03
C ALA A 11 -8.77 -53.61 43.36
N ASP A 12 -8.45 -53.27 44.61
CA ASP A 12 -8.82 -53.70 45.97
C ASP A 12 -8.07 -52.73 46.92
N GLY A 13 -8.60 -52.42 48.10
CA GLY A 13 -7.79 -51.82 49.18
C GLY A 13 -8.52 -50.97 50.21
N ALA A 14 -9.08 -51.63 51.23
CA ALA A 14 -9.54 -51.09 52.52
C ALA A 14 -8.37 -50.41 53.32
N ASP A 15 -8.53 -49.62 54.38
CA ASP A 15 -9.40 -49.81 55.55
C ASP A 15 -9.31 -48.62 56.54
N GLY A 16 -10.43 -48.33 57.25
CA GLY A 16 -10.57 -47.74 58.61
C GLY A 16 -10.12 -46.29 58.90
N SER A 17 -10.80 -45.46 59.70
CA SER A 17 -11.90 -45.65 60.66
C SER A 17 -12.36 -44.27 61.20
N ASP A 18 -13.67 -44.03 61.14
CA ASP A 18 -14.63 -43.39 62.07
C ASP A 18 -14.24 -42.33 63.12
N GLY A 19 -15.12 -41.31 63.23
CA GLY A 19 -15.35 -40.54 64.46
C GLY A 19 -16.19 -39.27 64.27
N ASP A 20 -17.50 -39.38 64.46
CA ASP A 20 -18.51 -38.30 64.46
C ASP A 20 -18.41 -37.32 65.67
N ASP A 21 -19.04 -36.15 65.48
CA ASP A 21 -19.93 -35.37 66.39
C ASP A 21 -19.59 -33.88 66.69
N GLU A 22 -20.46 -33.03 66.11
CA GLU A 22 -21.23 -31.90 66.70
C GLU A 22 -20.54 -30.63 67.28
N THR A 23 -20.80 -29.52 66.55
CA THR A 23 -21.26 -28.17 66.96
C THR A 23 -20.46 -27.28 67.92
N ASP A 24 -20.11 -26.06 67.45
CA ASP A 24 -20.55 -24.77 68.06
C ASP A 24 -20.28 -23.56 67.12
N GLY A 25 -21.24 -22.64 67.05
CA GLY A 25 -20.97 -21.19 67.01
C GLY A 25 -20.87 -20.42 65.68
N SER A 26 -21.96 -19.72 65.32
CA SER A 26 -22.08 -18.41 64.61
C SER A 26 -20.80 -17.55 64.62
N ASP A 27 -20.46 -16.72 63.64
CA ASP A 27 -21.29 -15.77 62.89
C ASP A 27 -20.47 -15.22 61.70
N GLY A 28 -21.12 -15.00 60.55
CA GLY A 28 -20.50 -14.50 59.31
C GLY A 28 -20.75 -13.01 59.06
N GLY A 29 -19.95 -12.45 58.14
CA GLY A 29 -19.97 -11.07 57.65
C GLY A 29 -18.69 -10.33 58.06
N ASP A 30 -17.81 -9.85 57.18
CA ASP A 30 -17.92 -9.50 55.77
C ASP A 30 -16.57 -9.77 55.09
N GLY A 31 -16.59 -10.51 53.98
CA GLY A 31 -15.47 -10.58 53.04
C GLY A 31 -15.63 -9.46 52.02
N MET A 32 -14.63 -8.59 51.94
CA MET A 32 -14.38 -7.77 50.75
C MET A 32 -13.99 -8.73 49.63
N ASP A 33 -14.83 -8.80 48.60
CA ASP A 33 -14.47 -9.34 47.31
C ASP A 33 -13.60 -8.28 46.61
N ASP A 34 -12.28 -8.47 46.66
CA ASP A 34 -11.36 -7.92 45.66
C ASP A 34 -11.53 -8.80 44.42
N ALA A 35 -12.26 -8.27 43.43
CA ALA A 35 -12.16 -8.74 42.06
C ALA A 35 -11.12 -7.85 41.38
N ASP A 36 -9.93 -8.39 41.15
CA ASP A 36 -8.93 -7.82 40.26
C ASP A 36 -9.56 -7.68 38.85
N ASP A 37 -9.90 -6.45 38.48
CA ASP A 37 -10.28 -6.07 37.11
C ASP A 37 -8.97 -5.96 36.32
N GLU A 38 -8.61 -6.99 35.56
CA GLU A 38 -7.44 -6.93 34.66
C GLU A 38 -7.78 -5.94 33.53
N SER A 39 -7.26 -4.71 33.66
CA SER A 39 -7.45 -3.65 32.68
C SER A 39 -6.82 -4.05 31.34
N VAL A 40 -7.59 -3.96 30.26
CA VAL A 40 -7.14 -4.30 28.90
C VAL A 40 -6.17 -3.22 28.41
N PRO A 41 -4.92 -3.55 28.04
CA PRO A 41 -3.98 -2.57 27.48
C PRO A 41 -4.57 -1.85 26.27
N GLY A 42 -4.47 -0.52 26.24
CA GLY A 42 -5.10 0.29 25.19
C GLY A 42 -6.54 0.71 25.50
N ALA A 43 -7.14 0.20 26.57
CA ALA A 43 -8.44 0.58 27.09
C ALA A 43 -8.42 0.68 28.63
N ASP A 44 -7.26 1.05 29.18
CA ASP A 44 -6.98 1.13 30.60
C ASP A 44 -6.78 2.58 31.06
N VAL A 45 -7.23 2.87 32.28
CA VAL A 45 -7.25 4.22 32.85
C VAL A 45 -6.41 4.26 34.12
N LEU A 46 -5.54 5.25 34.22
CA LEU A 46 -4.82 5.58 35.44
C LEU A 46 -5.33 6.91 36.02
N GLY A 47 -5.86 6.83 37.25
CA GLY A 47 -6.43 7.96 37.98
C GLY A 47 -7.89 8.26 37.61
N GLY A 48 -8.35 9.44 37.97
CA GLY A 48 -9.70 9.94 37.67
C GLY A 48 -9.93 11.35 38.19
N PRO A 49 -11.15 11.93 38.03
CA PRO A 49 -11.47 13.28 38.50
C PRO A 49 -11.19 13.54 39.98
N ASP A 50 -11.27 12.48 40.81
CA ASP A 50 -11.03 12.53 42.26
C ASP A 50 -9.69 11.87 42.68
N ASP A 51 -8.86 11.43 41.72
CA ASP A 51 -7.59 10.72 41.94
C ASP A 51 -6.53 11.12 40.88
N LEU A 52 -6.15 12.39 40.90
CA LEU A 52 -5.12 12.92 40.00
C LEU A 52 -3.73 12.44 40.42
N GLN A 53 -2.92 12.05 39.43
CA GLN A 53 -1.55 11.61 39.66
C GLN A 53 -0.57 12.79 39.56
N GLY A 54 0.39 12.86 40.49
CA GLY A 54 1.47 13.86 40.43
C GLY A 54 2.55 13.57 39.38
N SER A 55 2.54 12.35 38.83
CA SER A 55 3.35 11.89 37.70
C SER A 55 2.78 10.58 37.18
N ALA A 56 3.02 10.23 35.93
CA ALA A 56 2.59 8.94 35.38
C ALA A 56 3.62 8.35 34.41
N THR A 57 3.56 7.03 34.25
CA THR A 57 4.31 6.30 33.22
C THR A 57 3.33 5.60 32.31
N VAL A 58 3.53 5.75 31.00
CA VAL A 58 2.74 5.12 29.94
C VAL A 58 3.68 4.25 29.12
N GLU A 59 3.38 2.96 28.99
CA GLU A 59 4.11 2.06 28.12
C GLU A 59 3.52 2.10 26.72
N ALA A 60 4.36 2.27 25.69
CA ALA A 60 3.98 2.05 24.30
C ALA A 60 4.31 0.59 23.94
N LEU A 61 3.27 -0.19 23.64
CA LEU A 61 3.35 -1.64 23.52
C LEU A 61 2.98 -2.11 22.11
N SER A 62 3.65 -3.16 21.66
CA SER A 62 3.22 -4.00 20.52
C SER A 62 2.87 -5.39 21.05
N LEU A 63 1.58 -5.73 21.03
CA LEU A 63 1.02 -6.96 21.55
C LEU A 63 1.11 -8.10 20.52
N ASP A 64 1.25 -9.34 20.99
CA ASP A 64 1.28 -10.53 20.14
C ASP A 64 -0.06 -10.79 19.40
N ALA A 65 -1.17 -10.27 19.95
CA ALA A 65 -2.50 -10.32 19.38
C ALA A 65 -3.35 -9.15 19.89
N ASP A 66 -4.35 -8.77 19.10
CA ASP A 66 -5.32 -7.75 19.49
C ASP A 66 -6.19 -8.27 20.65
N GLN A 67 -6.32 -7.45 21.69
CA GLN A 67 -7.10 -7.74 22.90
C GLN A 67 -8.39 -6.89 22.99
N GLY A 68 -8.73 -6.17 21.94
CA GLY A 68 -9.94 -5.34 21.83
C GLY A 68 -9.67 -3.85 21.60
N ALA A 69 -8.41 -3.41 21.61
CA ALA A 69 -8.00 -2.01 21.41
C ALA A 69 -6.87 -1.87 20.35
N GLY A 70 -6.64 -2.92 19.55
CA GLY A 70 -5.55 -3.00 18.58
C GLY A 70 -4.31 -3.72 19.13
N GLN A 71 -3.33 -3.93 18.24
CA GLN A 71 -2.04 -4.56 18.60
C GLN A 71 -0.99 -3.55 19.06
N ASN A 72 -1.10 -2.28 18.66
CA ASN A 72 -0.17 -1.24 19.07
C ASN A 72 -0.94 -0.26 19.96
N VAL A 73 -0.55 -0.15 21.22
CA VAL A 73 -1.36 0.53 22.25
C VAL A 73 -0.50 1.31 23.23
N PHE A 74 -1.07 2.37 23.81
CA PHE A 74 -0.57 2.99 25.02
C PHE A 74 -1.23 2.35 26.24
N SER A 75 -0.48 2.07 27.30
CA SER A 75 -1.00 1.50 28.55
C SER A 75 -0.29 2.17 29.73
N PRO A 76 -0.98 2.95 30.57
CA PRO A 76 -2.41 3.31 30.48
C PRO A 76 -2.74 4.17 29.25
N ALA A 77 -3.87 3.87 28.59
CA ALA A 77 -4.36 4.64 27.46
C ALA A 77 -4.91 6.02 27.87
N VAL A 78 -5.52 6.10 29.06
CA VAL A 78 -6.02 7.36 29.64
C VAL A 78 -5.31 7.64 30.97
N VAL A 79 -4.81 8.86 31.12
CA VAL A 79 -4.07 9.25 32.33
C VAL A 79 -4.61 10.56 32.90
N TRP A 80 -4.99 10.57 34.18
CA TRP A 80 -5.42 11.76 34.91
C TRP A 80 -4.28 12.29 35.78
N VAL A 81 -3.86 13.53 35.53
CA VAL A 81 -2.69 14.13 36.20
C VAL A 81 -2.96 15.52 36.76
N GLU A 82 -2.17 15.91 37.76
CA GLU A 82 -2.18 17.27 38.32
C GLU A 82 -1.57 18.30 37.36
N GLU A 83 -1.95 19.58 37.48
CA GLU A 83 -1.25 20.68 36.78
C GLU A 83 0.24 20.72 37.21
N GLY A 84 1.14 20.69 36.23
CA GLY A 84 2.59 20.62 36.42
C GLY A 84 3.13 19.20 36.59
N ALA A 85 2.30 18.16 36.45
CA ALA A 85 2.75 16.78 36.46
C ALA A 85 3.55 16.42 35.20
N THR A 86 4.46 15.46 35.33
CA THR A 86 5.22 14.90 34.21
C THR A 86 4.68 13.51 33.87
N VAL A 87 4.40 13.28 32.58
CA VAL A 87 4.14 11.94 32.03
C VAL A 87 5.40 11.48 31.30
N THR A 88 5.82 10.25 31.59
CA THR A 88 6.93 9.57 30.94
C THR A 88 6.37 8.45 30.06
N TRP A 89 6.62 8.51 28.76
CA TRP A 89 6.34 7.40 27.84
C TRP A 89 7.56 6.50 27.76
N GLU A 90 7.38 5.21 28.02
CA GLU A 90 8.40 4.16 27.88
C GLU A 90 8.13 3.33 26.62
N ILE A 91 9.06 3.36 25.68
CA ILE A 91 9.02 2.54 24.48
C ILE A 91 9.83 1.28 24.78
N ALA A 92 9.11 0.23 25.17
CA ALA A 92 9.70 -1.04 25.57
C ALA A 92 10.21 -1.86 24.37
N SER A 93 9.48 -1.81 23.24
CA SER A 93 9.82 -2.46 21.98
C SER A 93 8.92 -1.98 20.84
N GLY A 94 9.33 -2.21 19.60
CA GLY A 94 8.61 -1.71 18.42
C GLY A 94 8.96 -0.25 18.14
N SER A 95 8.41 0.29 17.06
CA SER A 95 8.65 1.67 16.64
C SER A 95 7.45 2.51 17.05
N HIS A 96 7.61 3.38 18.05
CA HIS A 96 6.50 4.17 18.60
C HIS A 96 6.87 5.65 18.75
N SER A 97 5.86 6.51 18.90
CA SER A 97 6.03 7.89 19.34
C SER A 97 4.94 8.27 20.33
N ALA A 98 5.12 9.39 21.03
CA ALA A 98 4.07 10.11 21.73
C ALA A 98 4.02 11.53 21.17
N THR A 99 2.98 11.82 20.40
CA THR A 99 2.86 13.04 19.60
C THR A 99 1.50 13.69 19.82
N ALA A 100 1.48 14.97 20.18
CA ALA A 100 0.26 15.72 20.43
C ALA A 100 -0.54 15.99 19.15
N TYR A 101 -1.87 16.04 19.25
CA TYR A 101 -2.75 16.56 18.19
C TYR A 101 -2.65 18.09 18.09
N HIS A 102 -1.75 18.58 17.22
CA HIS A 102 -1.50 20.01 17.02
C HIS A 102 -1.09 20.33 15.57
N PRO A 103 -1.42 21.52 15.02
CA PRO A 103 -1.01 21.89 13.65
C PRO A 103 0.50 21.93 13.40
N GLU A 104 1.31 22.09 14.45
CA GLU A 104 2.78 22.04 14.36
C GLU A 104 3.34 20.62 14.30
N THR A 105 2.52 19.61 14.57
CA THR A 105 2.85 18.18 14.46
C THR A 105 2.07 17.50 13.32
N ASP A 106 1.59 18.30 12.35
CA ASP A 106 0.82 17.85 11.18
C ASP A 106 -0.50 17.14 11.53
N ALA A 107 -1.19 17.63 12.57
CA ALA A 107 -2.50 17.14 12.99
C ALA A 107 -3.48 18.28 13.34
N VAL A 108 -4.77 17.95 13.43
CA VAL A 108 -5.78 18.91 13.90
C VAL A 108 -5.54 19.27 15.37
N LEU A 109 -5.97 20.46 15.80
CA LEU A 109 -5.79 20.90 17.18
C LEU A 109 -6.74 20.16 18.13
N ARG A 110 -6.23 19.27 18.98
CA ARG A 110 -7.01 18.57 20.04
C ARG A 110 -6.34 18.58 21.42
N ILE A 111 -5.48 19.58 21.64
CA ILE A 111 -4.92 19.93 22.95
C ILE A 111 -5.36 21.34 23.35
N PRO A 112 -5.20 21.80 24.61
CA PRO A 112 -5.55 23.16 25.00
C PRO A 112 -4.81 24.21 24.14
N GLU A 113 -5.52 25.24 23.64
CA GLU A 113 -4.96 26.25 22.73
C GLU A 113 -3.71 26.98 23.26
N ALA A 114 -3.56 27.04 24.58
CA ALA A 114 -2.43 27.70 25.24
C ALA A 114 -1.27 26.75 25.57
N ALA A 115 -1.41 25.45 25.29
CA ALA A 115 -0.38 24.46 25.54
C ALA A 115 0.64 24.42 24.40
N GLU A 116 1.90 24.17 24.74
CA GLU A 116 2.93 23.85 23.75
C GLU A 116 2.74 22.39 23.29
N PRO A 117 2.88 22.08 21.99
CA PRO A 117 2.82 20.71 21.50
C PRO A 117 4.02 19.89 21.97
N PHE A 118 3.88 18.57 21.94
CA PHE A 118 4.97 17.63 22.20
C PHE A 118 5.06 16.57 21.11
N ASP A 119 6.28 16.16 20.78
CA ASP A 119 6.58 15.05 19.89
C ASP A 119 7.88 14.38 20.36
N SER A 120 7.83 13.10 20.66
CA SER A 120 9.03 12.31 20.97
C SER A 120 9.89 12.05 19.73
N GLY A 121 9.32 12.19 18.53
CA GLY A 121 9.79 11.50 17.34
C GLY A 121 9.58 9.99 17.45
N THR A 122 9.73 9.28 16.34
CA THR A 122 9.65 7.82 16.33
C THR A 122 10.91 7.24 16.99
N MET A 123 10.73 6.42 18.03
CA MET A 123 11.82 5.75 18.75
C MET A 123 11.57 4.24 18.80
N SER A 124 12.65 3.46 18.80
CA SER A 124 12.61 1.99 18.88
C SER A 124 12.87 1.43 20.28
N GLU A 125 13.47 2.23 21.16
CA GLU A 125 13.66 1.98 22.59
C GLU A 125 13.88 3.30 23.33
N GLY A 126 13.56 3.34 24.62
CA GLY A 126 13.89 4.47 25.50
C GLY A 126 12.68 5.18 26.08
N THR A 127 12.88 6.39 26.59
CA THR A 127 11.83 7.15 27.29
C THR A 127 11.73 8.58 26.80
N PHE A 128 10.51 9.10 26.68
CA PHE A 128 10.21 10.49 26.42
C PHE A 128 9.41 11.09 27.59
N GLU A 129 9.65 12.35 27.93
CA GLU A 129 8.98 13.02 29.06
C GLU A 129 8.39 14.35 28.62
N HIS A 130 7.17 14.64 29.08
CA HIS A 130 6.53 15.94 28.92
C HIS A 130 5.87 16.40 30.22
N THR A 131 6.03 17.68 30.55
CA THR A 131 5.39 18.31 31.71
C THR A 131 4.17 19.11 31.28
N PHE A 132 3.03 18.79 31.88
CA PHE A 132 1.73 19.34 31.50
C PHE A 132 1.35 20.54 32.38
N GLU A 133 1.63 21.75 31.89
CA GLU A 133 1.42 23.00 32.64
C GLU A 133 0.04 23.63 32.45
N THR A 134 -0.70 23.27 31.38
CA THR A 134 -2.01 23.87 31.07
C THR A 134 -3.13 22.87 31.36
N PRO A 135 -4.16 23.23 32.15
CA PRO A 135 -5.30 22.34 32.38
C PRO A 135 -6.09 22.07 31.09
N GLY A 136 -6.64 20.85 30.98
CA GLY A 136 -7.48 20.42 29.86
C GLY A 136 -7.23 18.99 29.41
N VAL A 137 -7.89 18.60 28.33
CA VAL A 137 -7.73 17.27 27.70
C VAL A 137 -6.71 17.39 26.57
N TYR A 138 -5.71 16.51 26.61
CA TYR A 138 -4.67 16.38 25.61
C TYR A 138 -4.83 15.04 24.91
N ASP A 139 -5.39 15.08 23.71
CA ASP A 139 -5.35 13.93 22.83
C ASP A 139 -3.94 13.82 22.24
N TYR A 140 -3.41 12.60 22.17
CA TYR A 140 -2.13 12.31 21.52
C TYR A 140 -2.16 10.98 20.77
N TYR A 141 -1.18 10.76 19.91
CA TYR A 141 -1.10 9.59 19.06
C TYR A 141 0.35 9.10 18.89
N CYS A 142 0.46 7.88 18.38
CA CYS A 142 1.70 7.29 17.92
C CYS A 142 1.80 7.48 16.39
N ARG A 143 2.77 8.25 15.90
CA ARG A 143 2.98 8.51 14.45
C ARG A 143 2.95 7.22 13.61
N PRO A 144 3.80 6.21 13.89
CA PRO A 144 3.86 4.99 13.08
C PRO A 144 2.65 4.06 13.27
N HIS A 145 1.68 4.36 14.14
CA HIS A 145 0.46 3.56 14.32
C HIS A 145 -0.83 4.40 14.35
N ARG A 146 -0.78 5.65 13.88
CA ARG A 146 -1.89 6.60 13.91
C ARG A 146 -3.10 6.08 13.13
N GLY A 147 -2.89 5.68 11.88
CA GLY A 147 -3.92 5.10 11.02
C GLY A 147 -4.42 3.71 11.47
N LEU A 148 -3.77 3.12 12.48
CA LEU A 148 -4.24 1.89 13.14
C LEU A 148 -5.03 2.17 14.42
N GLY A 149 -5.28 3.44 14.75
CA GLY A 149 -6.02 3.85 15.95
C GLY A 149 -5.19 3.90 17.23
N MET A 150 -3.85 3.92 17.17
CA MET A 150 -3.02 4.02 18.38
C MET A 150 -3.00 5.45 18.93
N VAL A 151 -3.97 5.73 19.81
CA VAL A 151 -4.20 7.03 20.45
C VAL A 151 -4.19 6.91 21.98
N GLY A 152 -3.98 8.04 22.66
CA GLY A 152 -4.03 8.12 24.11
C GLY A 152 -4.51 9.49 24.58
N LEU A 153 -4.91 9.57 25.85
CA LEU A 153 -5.40 10.78 26.50
C LEU A 153 -4.59 11.11 27.75
N VAL A 154 -4.19 12.38 27.89
CA VAL A 154 -3.76 12.95 29.17
C VAL A 154 -4.76 14.03 29.59
N ILE A 155 -5.35 13.88 30.77
CA ILE A 155 -6.30 14.83 31.33
C ILE A 155 -5.64 15.54 32.51
N VAL A 156 -5.47 16.86 32.38
CA VAL A 156 -4.76 17.69 33.35
C VAL A 156 -5.77 18.46 34.19
N GLY A 157 -5.89 18.08 35.46
CA GLY A 157 -6.87 18.65 36.37
C GLY A 157 -8.30 18.15 36.09
N GLU A 158 -9.10 18.96 35.42
CA GLU A 158 -10.47 18.62 35.03
C GLU A 158 -10.58 18.53 33.50
N ALA A 159 -11.47 17.65 33.01
CA ALA A 159 -11.83 17.57 31.59
C ALA A 159 -12.65 18.79 31.16
N THR A 160 -11.98 19.94 31.07
CA THR A 160 -12.59 21.21 30.70
C THR A 160 -12.96 21.23 29.21
N THR A 161 -14.01 22.00 28.87
CA THR A 161 -14.40 22.21 27.49
C THR A 161 -13.27 22.91 26.72
N GLY A 162 -12.84 22.31 25.61
CA GLY A 162 -11.73 22.78 24.79
C GLY A 162 -11.55 21.92 23.54
N PRO A 163 -10.47 22.09 22.77
CA PRO A 163 -10.26 21.35 21.53
C PRO A 163 -10.25 19.82 21.71
N GLY A 164 -9.63 19.30 22.77
CA GLY A 164 -9.62 17.85 23.08
C GLY A 164 -10.97 17.25 23.49
N THR A 165 -11.98 18.08 23.75
CA THR A 165 -13.37 17.63 24.04
C THR A 165 -14.36 18.09 22.99
N ALA A 166 -13.89 18.70 21.90
CA ALA A 166 -14.72 19.07 20.76
C ALA A 166 -15.14 17.82 19.97
N PRO A 167 -16.24 17.89 19.19
CA PRO A 167 -16.62 16.84 18.25
C PRO A 167 -15.42 16.34 17.45
N ILE A 168 -15.40 15.04 17.21
CA ILE A 168 -14.32 14.40 16.47
C ILE A 168 -14.68 14.50 14.98
N GLU A 169 -14.08 15.51 14.35
CA GLU A 169 -14.21 15.83 12.93
C GLU A 169 -12.80 15.84 12.31
N ASP A 170 -12.71 15.64 10.99
CA ASP A 170 -11.46 15.68 10.22
C ASP A 170 -10.38 14.68 10.69
N LEU A 171 -10.78 13.57 11.31
CA LEU A 171 -9.92 12.44 11.66
C LEU A 171 -10.33 11.18 10.88
N ASP A 172 -9.35 10.31 10.63
CA ASP A 172 -9.57 9.00 10.05
C ASP A 172 -10.45 8.13 10.95
N SER A 173 -11.08 7.11 10.36
CA SER A 173 -12.10 6.33 11.05
C SER A 173 -11.55 5.58 12.27
N ALA A 174 -10.40 4.92 12.13
CA ALA A 174 -9.78 4.17 13.23
C ALA A 174 -9.32 5.10 14.38
N GLU A 175 -8.70 6.22 14.03
CA GLU A 175 -8.22 7.22 14.98
C GLU A 175 -9.37 7.90 15.73
N GLY A 176 -10.38 8.35 14.98
CA GLY A 176 -11.55 9.02 15.53
C GLY A 176 -12.35 8.11 16.45
N ASN A 177 -12.54 6.83 16.07
CA ASN A 177 -13.17 5.83 16.92
C ASN A 177 -12.37 5.58 18.19
N GLY A 178 -11.04 5.41 18.08
CA GLY A 178 -10.17 5.23 19.25
C GLY A 178 -10.26 6.40 20.22
N LEU A 179 -10.22 7.65 19.74
CA LEU A 179 -10.37 8.82 20.60
C LEU A 179 -11.77 8.90 21.23
N ALA A 180 -12.82 8.57 20.48
CA ALA A 180 -14.18 8.54 21.00
C ALA A 180 -14.32 7.54 22.15
N ASP A 181 -13.79 6.33 21.97
CA ASP A 181 -13.81 5.27 22.97
C ASP A 181 -13.03 5.68 24.23
N LEU A 182 -11.86 6.31 24.07
CA LEU A 182 -11.06 6.79 25.21
C LEU A 182 -11.70 7.97 25.94
N LEU A 183 -12.35 8.89 25.22
CA LEU A 183 -13.10 10.00 25.82
C LEU A 183 -14.31 9.46 26.61
N GLU A 184 -15.06 8.50 26.04
CA GLU A 184 -16.15 7.81 26.75
C GLU A 184 -15.63 7.08 27.98
N LEU A 185 -14.51 6.36 27.86
CA LEU A 185 -13.85 5.65 28.96
C LEU A 185 -13.40 6.61 30.07
N ALA A 186 -12.97 7.82 29.72
CA ALA A 186 -12.64 8.90 30.65
C ALA A 186 -13.89 9.57 31.28
N GLY A 187 -15.11 9.19 30.88
CA GLY A 187 -16.34 9.82 31.33
C GLY A 187 -16.59 11.21 30.72
N VAL A 188 -15.95 11.50 29.58
CA VAL A 188 -16.15 12.72 28.79
C VAL A 188 -17.16 12.43 27.69
N GLU A 189 -18.39 12.92 27.83
CA GLU A 189 -19.39 12.79 26.77
C GLU A 189 -18.97 13.64 25.54
N VAL A 190 -18.71 12.96 24.42
CA VAL A 190 -18.55 13.58 23.10
C VAL A 190 -19.61 13.03 22.15
N GLU A 191 -20.00 13.83 21.15
CA GLU A 191 -20.79 13.30 20.04
C GLU A 191 -19.95 12.25 19.32
N ALA A 192 -20.56 11.09 19.02
CA ALA A 192 -19.90 10.02 18.29
C ALA A 192 -19.33 10.56 16.96
N PRO A 193 -18.09 10.19 16.58
CA PRO A 193 -17.45 10.72 15.40
C PRO A 193 -18.35 10.51 14.18
N THR A 194 -18.52 11.55 13.37
CA THR A 194 -18.86 11.36 11.96
C THR A 194 -17.56 11.06 11.24
N ALA A 195 -17.00 9.88 11.49
CA ALA A 195 -15.81 9.42 10.79
C ALA A 195 -16.13 9.40 9.28
N SER A 196 -15.52 10.32 8.54
CA SER A 196 -15.62 10.35 7.08
C SER A 196 -14.35 9.75 6.53
N TYR A 197 -14.47 8.82 5.59
CA TYR A 197 -13.34 8.23 4.89
C TYR A 197 -12.45 9.34 4.29
N GLY A 198 -11.26 9.52 4.88
CA GLY A 198 -10.39 10.65 4.65
C GLY A 198 -9.23 10.38 3.70
N TRP A 199 -8.39 11.41 3.48
CA TRP A 199 -7.17 11.29 2.69
C TRP A 199 -6.23 10.21 3.23
N THR A 200 -6.11 10.12 4.55
CA THR A 200 -5.23 9.13 5.17
C THR A 200 -5.80 7.73 5.07
N ASP A 201 -7.10 7.53 5.28
CA ASP A 201 -7.79 6.26 4.96
C ASP A 201 -7.54 5.82 3.50
N GLY A 202 -7.78 6.73 2.54
CA GLY A 202 -7.61 6.45 1.10
C GLY A 202 -6.17 6.07 0.72
N THR A 203 -5.20 6.80 1.24
CA THR A 203 -3.78 6.55 0.98
C THR A 203 -3.24 5.34 1.75
N TRP A 204 -3.83 5.00 2.91
CA TRP A 204 -3.54 3.77 3.65
C TRP A 204 -4.08 2.53 2.94
N ASP A 205 -5.32 2.56 2.45
CA ASP A 205 -5.87 1.46 1.66
C ASP A 205 -5.10 1.27 0.35
N SER A 206 -4.68 2.37 -0.27
CA SER A 206 -3.81 2.36 -1.46
C SER A 206 -2.51 1.58 -1.21
N TYR A 207 -1.89 1.74 -0.04
CA TYR A 207 -0.70 0.97 0.37
C TYR A 207 -1.00 -0.53 0.36
N TRP A 208 -2.08 -0.94 1.02
CA TRP A 208 -2.43 -2.35 1.15
C TRP A 208 -2.87 -2.98 -0.16
N TYR A 209 -3.69 -2.32 -0.96
CA TYR A 209 -4.20 -2.89 -2.21
C TYR A 209 -3.05 -3.00 -3.23
N SER A 210 -2.12 -2.04 -3.22
CA SER A 210 -0.85 -2.15 -3.94
C SER A 210 -0.02 -3.37 -3.49
N LEU A 211 0.09 -3.62 -2.18
CA LEU A 211 0.81 -4.78 -1.64
C LEU A 211 0.14 -6.11 -2.02
N TYR A 212 -1.18 -6.15 -2.04
CA TYR A 212 -1.95 -7.35 -2.36
C TYR A 212 -1.82 -7.74 -3.83
N ASN A 213 -1.93 -6.76 -4.74
CA ASN A 213 -1.71 -6.98 -6.17
C ASN A 213 -0.27 -7.41 -6.46
N MET A 214 0.72 -6.80 -5.80
CA MET A 214 2.13 -7.20 -5.92
C MET A 214 2.36 -8.63 -5.42
N SER A 215 2.02 -8.92 -4.16
CA SER A 215 2.26 -10.23 -3.56
C SER A 215 1.56 -11.34 -4.33
N THR A 216 0.30 -11.12 -4.71
CA THR A 216 -0.48 -12.10 -5.47
C THR A 216 0.18 -12.43 -6.81
N THR A 217 0.66 -11.42 -7.52
CA THR A 217 1.22 -11.60 -8.87
C THR A 217 2.63 -12.18 -8.84
N ILE A 218 3.49 -11.72 -7.92
CA ILE A 218 4.92 -12.06 -7.89
C ILE A 218 5.18 -13.36 -7.13
N THR A 219 4.44 -13.66 -6.04
CA THR A 219 4.83 -14.75 -5.12
C THR A 219 3.74 -15.77 -4.83
N LEU A 220 2.45 -15.48 -5.07
CA LEU A 220 1.36 -16.35 -4.61
C LEU A 220 0.64 -17.10 -5.74
N SER A 221 0.05 -16.40 -6.71
CA SER A 221 -0.90 -16.97 -7.69
C SER A 221 -0.34 -18.05 -8.61
N GLY A 222 0.95 -17.99 -8.90
CA GLY A 222 1.56 -18.81 -9.94
C GLY A 222 1.07 -18.52 -11.36
N ASN A 223 0.40 -17.38 -11.60
CA ASN A 223 -0.12 -16.96 -12.91
C ASN A 223 0.97 -16.41 -13.84
N GLY A 224 1.83 -17.29 -14.33
CA GLY A 224 2.92 -16.91 -15.22
C GLY A 224 4.00 -17.98 -15.35
N ILE A 225 5.14 -17.57 -15.90
CA ILE A 225 6.34 -18.41 -15.94
C ILE A 225 7.09 -18.24 -14.61
N ILE A 226 7.27 -19.36 -13.90
CA ILE A 226 7.82 -19.38 -12.55
C ILE A 226 9.32 -19.67 -12.58
N PHE A 227 10.06 -18.95 -11.75
CA PHE A 227 11.47 -19.19 -11.47
C PHE A 227 11.63 -20.17 -10.30
N PRO A 228 12.54 -21.16 -10.39
CA PRO A 228 13.36 -21.50 -11.55
C PRO A 228 12.59 -22.32 -12.61
N ALA A 229 12.82 -22.03 -13.90
CA ALA A 229 12.17 -22.72 -15.03
C ALA A 229 13.06 -23.75 -15.73
N ASN A 230 14.35 -23.82 -15.39
CA ASN A 230 15.33 -24.75 -15.97
C ASN A 230 16.48 -25.05 -14.99
N ASP A 231 17.31 -26.05 -15.31
CA ASP A 231 18.40 -26.53 -14.44
C ASP A 231 19.41 -25.43 -14.07
N GLN A 232 19.73 -24.53 -15.00
CA GLN A 232 20.65 -23.41 -14.73
C GLN A 232 20.05 -22.44 -13.70
N GLN A 233 18.77 -22.10 -13.86
CA GLN A 233 18.05 -21.25 -12.91
C GLN A 233 17.88 -21.94 -11.56
N GLN A 234 17.69 -23.27 -11.54
CA GLN A 234 17.63 -24.06 -10.32
C GLN A 234 18.95 -23.97 -9.54
N GLU A 235 20.09 -24.13 -10.20
CA GLU A 235 21.42 -23.96 -9.59
C GLU A 235 21.62 -22.52 -9.04
N GLN A 236 21.14 -21.51 -9.77
CA GLN A 236 21.17 -20.12 -9.30
C GLN A 236 20.31 -19.92 -8.05
N PHE A 237 19.09 -20.47 -8.03
CA PHE A 237 18.20 -20.40 -6.88
C PHE A 237 18.80 -21.07 -5.65
N GLU A 238 19.34 -22.28 -5.80
CA GLU A 238 19.96 -23.04 -4.70
C GLU A 238 21.16 -22.33 -4.07
N GLN A 239 21.88 -21.49 -4.84
CA GLN A 239 22.98 -20.69 -4.34
C GLN A 239 22.52 -19.36 -3.71
N ARG A 240 21.59 -18.66 -4.35
CA ARG A 240 21.17 -17.31 -3.94
C ARG A 240 20.23 -17.33 -2.75
N PHE A 241 19.33 -18.31 -2.66
CA PHE A 241 18.31 -18.32 -1.62
C PHE A 241 18.90 -18.38 -0.21
N PRO A 242 19.89 -19.25 0.10
CA PRO A 242 20.56 -19.21 1.41
C PRO A 242 21.30 -17.90 1.67
N ALA A 243 21.83 -17.24 0.62
CA ALA A 243 22.51 -15.95 0.76
C ALA A 243 21.52 -14.82 1.11
N ILE A 244 20.33 -14.82 0.50
CA ILE A 244 19.23 -13.89 0.87
C ILE A 244 18.82 -14.10 2.33
N VAL A 245 18.56 -15.35 2.73
CA VAL A 245 18.20 -15.70 4.11
C VAL A 245 19.24 -15.19 5.10
N GLY A 246 20.53 -15.46 4.83
CA GLY A 246 21.62 -15.03 5.70
C GLY A 246 21.85 -13.52 5.71
N ALA A 247 21.66 -12.82 4.59
CA ALA A 247 21.83 -11.36 4.53
C ALA A 247 20.67 -10.60 5.19
N ALA A 248 19.46 -11.17 5.19
CA ALA A 248 18.27 -10.57 5.80
C ALA A 248 18.20 -10.77 7.32
N ASP A 249 19.14 -11.54 7.90
CA ASP A 249 19.03 -12.09 9.26
C ASP A 249 17.67 -12.75 9.53
N ALA A 250 17.11 -13.40 8.51
CA ALA A 250 15.81 -14.04 8.59
C ALA A 250 15.99 -15.53 8.88
N ASP A 251 15.24 -16.07 9.85
CA ASP A 251 15.28 -17.51 10.14
C ASP A 251 14.74 -18.36 8.98
N ARG A 252 13.75 -17.82 8.27
CA ARG A 252 13.04 -18.50 7.19
C ARG A 252 12.29 -17.51 6.30
N PRO A 253 11.92 -17.91 5.07
CA PRO A 253 11.15 -17.07 4.15
C PRO A 253 9.78 -16.70 4.73
N PRO A 254 9.22 -15.53 4.41
CA PRO A 254 7.91 -15.08 4.87
C PRO A 254 6.74 -15.79 4.15
N VAL A 255 6.99 -16.47 3.04
CA VAL A 255 5.99 -17.25 2.28
C VAL A 255 6.47 -18.70 2.16
N ILE A 256 5.60 -19.67 2.40
CA ILE A 256 5.89 -21.09 2.22
C ILE A 256 5.76 -21.43 0.74
N GLU A 257 6.81 -22.03 0.16
CA GLU A 257 6.87 -22.51 -1.23
C GLU A 257 6.40 -21.46 -2.26
N PRO A 258 7.03 -20.26 -2.29
CA PRO A 258 6.54 -19.14 -3.11
C PRO A 258 6.59 -19.46 -4.60
N ASN A 259 5.53 -19.07 -5.32
CA ASN A 259 5.46 -19.12 -6.78
C ASN A 259 6.13 -17.88 -7.39
N LEU A 260 7.47 -17.84 -7.38
CA LEU A 260 8.27 -16.71 -7.86
C LEU A 260 8.06 -16.44 -9.37
N ASN A 261 7.20 -15.50 -9.70
CA ASN A 261 6.78 -15.23 -11.07
C ASN A 261 7.80 -14.31 -11.78
N MET A 262 8.57 -14.87 -12.70
CA MET A 262 9.54 -14.08 -13.48
C MET A 262 8.91 -13.38 -14.69
N ALA A 263 7.82 -13.93 -15.22
CA ALA A 263 7.15 -13.43 -16.41
C ALA A 263 5.64 -13.72 -16.33
N PRO A 264 4.86 -12.78 -15.79
CA PRO A 264 3.42 -12.93 -15.58
C PRO A 264 2.64 -13.03 -16.89
N PHE A 265 1.62 -13.89 -16.90
CA PHE A 265 0.68 -13.93 -18.01
C PHE A 265 -0.15 -12.64 -18.10
N THR A 266 -0.60 -12.26 -19.30
CA THR A 266 -1.33 -11.01 -19.52
C THR A 266 -2.68 -10.99 -18.80
N GLU A 267 -3.36 -12.13 -18.78
CA GLU A 267 -4.64 -12.33 -18.08
C GLU A 267 -4.61 -13.62 -17.25
N GLY A 268 -5.40 -13.64 -16.16
CA GLY A 268 -5.60 -14.80 -15.29
C GLY A 268 -7.00 -14.86 -14.68
N ASP A 269 -7.34 -16.02 -14.14
CA ASP A 269 -8.54 -16.24 -13.33
C ASP A 269 -8.16 -16.25 -11.84
N PRO A 270 -8.57 -15.25 -11.05
CA PRO A 270 -8.11 -15.08 -9.67
C PRO A 270 -8.84 -15.94 -8.62
N HIS A 271 -9.62 -16.93 -9.07
CA HIS A 271 -10.23 -17.92 -8.20
C HIS A 271 -9.18 -18.93 -7.69
N PHE A 272 -9.24 -19.23 -6.40
CA PHE A 272 -8.39 -20.26 -5.82
C PHE A 272 -8.84 -21.66 -6.25
N THR A 273 -7.89 -22.54 -6.50
CA THR A 273 -8.16 -23.93 -6.90
C THR A 273 -8.39 -24.88 -5.70
N GLU A 274 -8.11 -24.41 -4.49
CA GLU A 274 -8.31 -25.12 -3.23
C GLU A 274 -8.46 -24.12 -2.07
N GLN A 275 -8.74 -24.61 -0.85
CA GLN A 275 -8.91 -23.77 0.32
C GLN A 275 -7.63 -22.96 0.63
N PRO A 276 -7.67 -21.62 0.61
CA PRO A 276 -6.48 -20.80 0.78
C PRO A 276 -5.98 -20.80 2.24
N VAL A 277 -4.66 -20.83 2.41
CA VAL A 277 -3.98 -20.72 3.71
C VAL A 277 -3.14 -19.45 3.73
N PHE A 278 -3.65 -18.40 4.39
CA PHE A 278 -2.94 -17.13 4.58
C PHE A 278 -2.08 -17.10 5.84
N ASP A 279 -2.43 -17.92 6.84
CA ASP A 279 -1.71 -18.06 8.10
C ASP A 279 -1.48 -19.56 8.42
N GLY A 280 -0.42 -20.10 7.82
CA GLY A 280 0.00 -21.49 7.95
C GLY A 280 1.03 -21.70 9.07
N ASP A 281 1.94 -22.66 8.88
CA ASP A 281 2.93 -23.04 9.90
C ASP A 281 3.83 -21.87 10.32
N GLY A 282 3.47 -21.32 11.48
CA GLY A 282 4.04 -20.17 12.16
C GLY A 282 3.86 -18.85 11.41
N GLY A 283 2.63 -18.45 11.11
CA GLY A 283 2.32 -17.06 10.75
C GLY A 283 2.27 -16.75 9.25
N ARG A 284 2.53 -17.73 8.37
CA ARG A 284 2.96 -17.46 6.98
C ARG A 284 2.00 -18.03 5.93
N PRO A 285 1.74 -17.30 4.83
CA PRO A 285 0.92 -17.83 3.74
C PRO A 285 1.62 -19.01 3.04
N ASP A 286 0.81 -19.98 2.60
CA ASP A 286 1.24 -21.14 1.81
C ASP A 286 0.82 -20.96 0.36
N ALA A 287 1.78 -20.54 -0.49
CA ALA A 287 1.50 -20.20 -1.87
C ALA A 287 1.00 -21.38 -2.72
N ARG A 288 1.21 -22.64 -2.27
CA ARG A 288 0.64 -23.82 -2.94
C ARG A 288 -0.88 -23.77 -2.99
N THR A 289 -1.49 -23.30 -1.90
CA THR A 289 -2.95 -23.16 -1.74
C THR A 289 -3.53 -21.89 -2.34
N LEU A 290 -2.66 -20.97 -2.78
CA LEU A 290 -3.05 -19.66 -3.33
C LEU A 290 -2.92 -19.62 -4.85
N THR A 291 -2.75 -20.79 -5.49
CA THR A 291 -2.58 -20.92 -6.93
C THR A 291 -3.89 -20.71 -7.69
N TRP A 292 -3.74 -20.18 -8.91
CA TRP A 292 -4.83 -19.98 -9.86
C TRP A 292 -4.85 -21.09 -10.92
N ASP A 293 -6.03 -21.33 -11.52
CA ASP A 293 -6.15 -22.27 -12.62
C ASP A 293 -5.52 -21.71 -13.91
N ARG A 294 -4.30 -22.15 -14.20
CA ARG A 294 -3.57 -21.76 -15.42
C ARG A 294 -4.30 -22.08 -16.72
N SER A 295 -5.21 -23.06 -16.74
CA SER A 295 -5.99 -23.37 -17.94
C SER A 295 -6.99 -22.26 -18.30
N ARG A 296 -7.29 -21.38 -17.33
CA ARG A 296 -8.09 -20.17 -17.49
C ARG A 296 -7.27 -18.89 -17.63
N SER A 297 -5.95 -19.00 -17.74
CA SER A 297 -5.05 -17.87 -18.01
C SER A 297 -4.76 -17.74 -19.51
N SER A 298 -4.34 -16.54 -19.91
CA SER A 298 -3.96 -16.23 -21.31
C SER A 298 -2.79 -17.05 -21.87
N MET A 299 -1.99 -17.67 -21.00
CA MET A 299 -0.75 -18.40 -21.34
C MET A 299 0.24 -17.59 -22.21
N THR A 300 0.11 -16.26 -22.17
CA THR A 300 0.85 -15.33 -23.01
C THR A 300 1.43 -14.25 -22.11
N VAL A 301 2.69 -13.87 -22.34
CA VAL A 301 3.38 -12.80 -21.63
C VAL A 301 3.60 -11.65 -22.60
N SER A 302 3.44 -10.41 -22.15
CA SER A 302 3.78 -9.22 -22.92
C SER A 302 4.89 -8.42 -22.24
N PRO A 303 5.59 -7.52 -22.95
CA PRO A 303 6.52 -6.61 -22.30
C PRO A 303 5.87 -5.72 -21.25
N SER A 304 4.61 -5.30 -21.45
CA SER A 304 3.89 -4.48 -20.46
C SER A 304 3.58 -5.26 -19.19
N SER A 305 3.04 -6.49 -19.32
CA SER A 305 2.72 -7.32 -18.13
C SER A 305 3.97 -7.64 -17.32
N LEU A 306 5.13 -7.79 -17.97
CA LEU A 306 6.42 -7.95 -17.29
C LEU A 306 6.92 -6.62 -16.69
N GLY A 307 6.91 -5.55 -17.47
CA GLY A 307 7.43 -4.23 -17.09
C GLY A 307 6.73 -3.65 -15.87
N TRP A 308 5.39 -3.58 -15.88
CA TRP A 308 4.63 -3.05 -14.74
C TRP A 308 4.76 -3.92 -13.49
N THR A 309 4.83 -5.25 -13.64
CA THR A 309 5.02 -6.16 -12.51
C THR A 309 6.35 -5.95 -11.82
N HIS A 310 7.44 -5.87 -12.59
CA HIS A 310 8.76 -5.74 -11.97
C HIS A 310 9.08 -4.31 -11.57
N LEU A 311 8.46 -3.29 -12.21
CA LEU A 311 8.43 -1.93 -11.67
C LEU A 311 7.82 -1.94 -10.26
N LYS A 312 6.66 -2.59 -10.12
CA LYS A 312 5.98 -2.74 -8.83
C LYS A 312 6.85 -3.46 -7.80
N GLY A 313 7.56 -4.50 -8.21
CA GLY A 313 8.53 -5.18 -7.36
C GLY A 313 9.64 -4.25 -6.86
N ILE A 314 10.22 -3.41 -7.73
CA ILE A 314 11.29 -2.47 -7.37
C ILE A 314 10.77 -1.39 -6.41
N THR A 315 9.61 -0.80 -6.68
CA THR A 315 9.07 0.25 -5.82
C THR A 315 8.80 -0.27 -4.41
N TRP A 316 8.27 -1.49 -4.29
CA TRP A 316 8.14 -2.16 -3.00
C TRP A 316 9.48 -2.55 -2.37
N ALA A 317 10.48 -2.95 -3.16
CA ALA A 317 11.80 -3.26 -2.63
C ALA A 317 12.42 -2.03 -1.94
N LYS A 318 12.33 -0.86 -2.59
CA LYS A 318 12.72 0.42 -2.01
C LYS A 318 11.92 0.72 -0.73
N ASN A 319 10.59 0.61 -0.79
CA ASN A 319 9.74 0.89 0.37
C ASN A 319 10.05 -0.03 1.57
N PHE A 320 10.21 -1.34 1.35
CA PHE A 320 10.57 -2.27 2.43
C PHE A 320 11.92 -1.94 3.05
N GLU A 321 12.90 -1.56 2.24
CA GLU A 321 14.23 -1.20 2.74
C GLU A 321 14.21 0.10 3.53
N ASP A 322 13.54 1.12 2.99
CA ASP A 322 13.38 2.44 3.61
C ASP A 322 12.65 2.35 4.97
N HIS A 323 11.67 1.45 5.08
CA HIS A 323 10.88 1.24 6.29
C HIS A 323 11.35 0.01 7.10
N ALA A 324 12.55 -0.51 6.86
CA ALA A 324 12.99 -1.78 7.47
C ALA A 324 13.07 -1.72 9.00
N GLU A 325 13.31 -0.54 9.58
CA GLU A 325 13.39 -0.35 11.03
C GLU A 325 12.03 -0.19 11.72
N VAL A 326 10.99 0.19 10.96
CA VAL A 326 9.65 0.48 11.50
C VAL A 326 8.63 -0.62 11.19
N LEU A 327 8.82 -1.36 10.10
CA LEU A 327 7.92 -2.44 9.72
C LEU A 327 8.04 -3.66 10.65
N PRO A 328 6.93 -4.38 10.92
CA PRO A 328 6.94 -5.57 11.75
C PRO A 328 7.98 -6.62 11.31
N PRO A 329 8.77 -7.20 12.22
CA PRO A 329 9.79 -8.21 11.88
C PRO A 329 9.24 -9.41 11.10
N ALA A 330 7.98 -9.78 11.34
CA ALA A 330 7.31 -10.88 10.65
C ALA A 330 7.17 -10.65 9.13
N LEU A 331 7.22 -9.39 8.66
CA LEU A 331 7.23 -9.08 7.24
C LEU A 331 8.57 -9.41 6.57
N ALA A 332 9.66 -9.47 7.33
CA ALA A 332 11.03 -9.65 6.85
C ALA A 332 11.36 -8.65 5.70
N PRO A 333 11.33 -7.32 5.97
CA PRO A 333 11.42 -6.28 4.94
C PRO A 333 12.64 -6.44 4.03
N LEU A 334 13.85 -6.61 4.58
CA LEU A 334 15.07 -6.80 3.79
C LEU A 334 15.06 -8.09 2.95
N PHE A 335 14.48 -9.17 3.48
CA PHE A 335 14.28 -10.40 2.71
C PHE A 335 13.40 -10.14 1.48
N ARG A 336 12.28 -9.43 1.66
CA ARG A 336 11.36 -9.09 0.57
C ARG A 336 12.04 -8.18 -0.45
N ALA A 337 12.78 -7.15 0.00
CA ALA A 337 13.52 -6.25 -0.88
C ALA A 337 14.49 -7.03 -1.79
N MET A 338 15.29 -7.94 -1.23
CA MET A 338 16.24 -8.76 -1.99
C MET A 338 15.56 -9.75 -2.96
N VAL A 339 14.43 -10.36 -2.57
CA VAL A 339 13.67 -11.24 -3.46
C VAL A 339 13.08 -10.46 -4.62
N LEU A 340 12.43 -9.33 -4.37
CA LEU A 340 11.83 -8.49 -5.41
C LEU A 340 12.89 -7.95 -6.38
N SER A 341 14.01 -7.47 -5.84
CA SER A 341 15.20 -7.07 -6.60
C SER A 341 15.72 -8.20 -7.50
N THR A 342 15.88 -9.41 -6.94
CA THR A 342 16.34 -10.58 -7.70
C THR A 342 15.35 -10.93 -8.81
N MET A 343 14.05 -10.90 -8.53
CA MET A 343 13.01 -11.20 -9.53
C MET A 343 12.96 -10.17 -10.66
N ALA A 344 13.16 -8.88 -10.37
CA ALA A 344 13.28 -7.85 -11.40
C ALA A 344 14.50 -8.09 -12.33
N GLN A 345 15.63 -8.52 -11.78
CA GLN A 345 16.82 -8.87 -12.57
C GLN A 345 16.61 -10.14 -13.41
N VAL A 346 15.95 -11.17 -12.85
CA VAL A 346 15.57 -12.38 -13.60
C VAL A 346 14.59 -12.05 -14.72
N GLY A 347 13.59 -11.20 -14.46
CA GLY A 347 12.65 -10.72 -15.48
C GLY A 347 13.33 -9.91 -16.59
N THR A 348 14.32 -9.08 -16.23
CA THR A 348 15.16 -8.34 -17.18
C THR A 348 15.99 -9.28 -18.05
N ALA A 349 16.59 -10.31 -17.46
CA ALA A 349 17.35 -11.32 -18.19
C ALA A 349 16.46 -12.10 -19.17
N PHE A 350 15.30 -12.57 -18.68
CA PHE A 350 14.30 -13.27 -19.48
C PHE A 350 13.85 -12.44 -20.70
N SER A 351 13.63 -11.14 -20.52
CA SER A 351 13.07 -10.26 -21.55
C SER A 351 14.11 -9.73 -22.54
N LEU A 352 15.30 -9.33 -22.08
CA LEU A 352 16.22 -8.49 -22.87
C LEU A 352 17.63 -9.09 -23.09
N VAL A 353 18.09 -10.00 -22.24
CA VAL A 353 19.47 -10.52 -22.29
C VAL A 353 19.52 -11.76 -23.19
N PRO A 354 20.13 -11.71 -24.39
CA PRO A 354 20.03 -12.81 -25.36
C PRO A 354 20.56 -14.15 -24.84
N GLU A 355 21.66 -14.12 -24.08
CA GLU A 355 22.28 -15.32 -23.50
C GLU A 355 21.40 -15.98 -22.41
N GLN A 356 20.38 -15.28 -21.93
CA GLN A 356 19.49 -15.69 -20.83
C GLN A 356 18.01 -15.67 -21.23
N GLY A 357 17.71 -15.58 -22.52
CA GLY A 357 16.34 -15.63 -23.05
C GLY A 357 16.05 -14.55 -24.07
N GLY A 358 16.30 -13.27 -23.75
CA GLY A 358 16.08 -12.14 -24.66
C GLY A 358 14.72 -12.17 -25.38
N ASN A 359 13.71 -12.75 -24.73
CA ASN A 359 12.58 -13.38 -25.40
C ASN A 359 11.63 -12.40 -26.10
N PHE A 360 11.75 -11.10 -25.80
CA PHE A 360 10.93 -10.07 -26.43
C PHE A 360 11.63 -9.36 -27.59
N ARG A 361 12.95 -9.49 -27.73
CA ARG A 361 13.71 -8.76 -28.74
C ARG A 361 13.43 -9.30 -30.13
N LEU A 362 13.13 -8.40 -31.07
CA LEU A 362 12.93 -8.73 -32.47
C LEU A 362 14.25 -8.91 -33.24
N ASN A 363 15.34 -8.36 -32.72
CA ASN A 363 16.66 -8.41 -33.33
C ASN A 363 17.78 -8.16 -32.30
N ASP A 364 19.02 -8.42 -32.72
CA ASP A 364 20.22 -8.23 -31.89
C ASP A 364 20.78 -6.79 -31.93
N GLU A 365 20.31 -5.95 -32.85
CA GLU A 365 20.86 -4.60 -33.11
C GLU A 365 20.36 -3.55 -32.11
N ASN A 366 19.10 -3.67 -31.67
CA ASN A 366 18.45 -2.76 -30.73
C ASN A 366 17.51 -3.51 -29.77
N LEU A 367 16.77 -2.77 -28.95
CA LEU A 367 15.82 -3.31 -27.98
C LEU A 367 14.37 -3.21 -28.48
N LEU A 368 14.13 -3.34 -29.80
CA LEU A 368 12.78 -3.30 -30.35
C LEU A 368 12.02 -4.56 -29.94
N LEU A 369 10.84 -4.38 -29.35
CA LEU A 369 10.11 -5.46 -28.69
C LEU A 369 8.92 -5.96 -29.51
N GLY A 370 8.73 -7.28 -29.55
CA GLY A 370 7.47 -7.92 -29.93
C GLY A 370 6.41 -7.77 -28.83
N SER A 371 5.14 -8.00 -29.17
CA SER A 371 4.02 -7.78 -28.26
C SER A 371 3.65 -8.99 -27.40
N ALA A 372 3.87 -10.21 -27.87
CA ALA A 372 3.38 -11.40 -27.19
C ALA A 372 4.33 -12.58 -27.31
N PHE A 373 4.67 -13.19 -26.18
CA PHE A 373 5.46 -14.40 -26.06
C PHE A 373 4.61 -15.52 -25.44
N ARG A 374 4.67 -16.72 -26.01
CA ARG A 374 4.06 -17.92 -25.44
C ARG A 374 5.13 -18.97 -25.09
N PRO A 375 5.15 -19.49 -23.85
CA PRO A 375 6.10 -20.54 -23.46
C PRO A 375 6.05 -21.74 -24.40
N GLY A 376 7.22 -22.13 -24.92
CA GLY A 376 7.36 -23.25 -25.88
C GLY A 376 7.10 -22.90 -27.35
N GLU A 377 6.48 -21.75 -27.64
CA GLU A 377 6.23 -21.26 -29.00
C GLU A 377 7.11 -20.06 -29.39
N GLY A 378 7.59 -19.29 -28.40
CA GLY A 378 8.37 -18.07 -28.66
C GLY A 378 7.48 -16.83 -28.84
N LEU A 379 7.95 -15.86 -29.61
CA LEU A 379 7.13 -14.69 -29.98
C LEU A 379 6.01 -15.12 -30.93
N VAL A 380 4.77 -14.84 -30.52
CA VAL A 380 3.54 -15.14 -31.27
C VAL A 380 2.88 -13.86 -31.83
N ASP A 381 3.24 -12.68 -31.31
CA ASP A 381 2.98 -11.38 -31.93
C ASP A 381 4.28 -10.57 -31.95
N GLU A 382 4.83 -10.35 -33.14
CA GLU A 382 6.07 -9.59 -33.36
C GLU A 382 5.81 -8.08 -33.58
N THR A 383 4.57 -7.62 -33.52
CA THR A 383 4.22 -6.22 -33.77
C THR A 383 4.79 -5.33 -32.65
N PRO A 384 5.64 -4.33 -32.95
CA PRO A 384 6.05 -3.36 -31.95
C PRO A 384 4.88 -2.45 -31.57
N ARG A 385 4.71 -2.19 -30.27
CA ARG A 385 3.71 -1.24 -29.77
C ARG A 385 4.35 -0.22 -28.84
N PRO A 386 4.01 1.07 -28.94
CA PRO A 386 4.56 2.09 -28.07
C PRO A 386 4.36 1.80 -26.57
N ARG A 387 3.17 1.33 -26.17
CA ARG A 387 2.85 0.95 -24.77
C ARG A 387 3.82 -0.06 -24.14
N HIS A 388 4.35 -0.98 -24.96
CA HIS A 388 5.30 -2.00 -24.49
C HIS A 388 6.68 -1.39 -24.25
N HIS A 389 7.03 -0.37 -25.03
CA HIS A 389 8.28 0.36 -24.89
C HIS A 389 8.22 1.37 -23.74
N SER A 390 7.09 2.07 -23.54
CA SER A 390 6.88 2.94 -22.37
C SER A 390 6.97 2.15 -21.07
N ALA A 391 6.22 1.04 -20.94
CA ALA A 391 6.25 0.21 -19.73
C ALA A 391 7.67 -0.32 -19.41
N MET A 392 8.38 -0.82 -20.42
CA MET A 392 9.76 -1.32 -20.24
C MET A 392 10.76 -0.20 -19.96
N LEU A 393 10.61 0.97 -20.59
CA LEU A 393 11.48 2.12 -20.34
C LEU A 393 11.30 2.66 -18.92
N TRP A 394 10.07 2.72 -18.45
CA TRP A 394 9.75 3.15 -17.11
C TRP A 394 10.30 2.18 -16.06
N PHE A 395 10.04 0.88 -16.25
CA PHE A 395 10.63 -0.19 -15.45
C PHE A 395 12.15 -0.11 -15.39
N LEU A 396 12.83 -0.04 -16.54
CA LEU A 396 14.29 -0.01 -16.58
C LEU A 396 14.86 1.27 -15.97
N SER A 397 14.19 2.42 -16.12
CA SER A 397 14.62 3.67 -15.48
C SER A 397 14.57 3.57 -13.96
N ASN A 398 13.52 2.95 -13.40
CA ASN A 398 13.42 2.70 -11.96
C ASN A 398 14.42 1.64 -11.48
N LEU A 399 14.61 0.56 -12.25
CA LEU A 399 15.64 -0.44 -11.94
C LEU A 399 17.04 0.18 -11.97
N ASN A 400 17.28 1.11 -12.90
CA ASN A 400 18.54 1.84 -12.98
C ASN A 400 18.75 2.71 -11.75
N SER A 401 17.74 3.48 -11.33
CA SER A 401 17.81 4.22 -10.07
C SER A 401 18.15 3.30 -8.90
N PHE A 402 17.44 2.18 -8.78
CA PHE A 402 17.68 1.21 -7.70
C PHE A 402 19.09 0.62 -7.74
N ALA A 403 19.58 0.29 -8.95
CA ALA A 403 20.92 -0.26 -9.16
C ALA A 403 22.05 0.73 -8.89
N GLN A 404 21.83 2.02 -9.16
CA GLN A 404 22.84 3.08 -8.96
C GLN A 404 22.75 3.72 -7.57
N GLY A 405 21.62 3.58 -6.87
CA GLY A 405 21.31 4.27 -5.63
C GLY A 405 21.87 3.65 -4.35
N GLY A 406 22.69 2.59 -4.43
CA GLY A 406 23.33 1.97 -3.26
C GLY A 406 22.40 1.17 -2.35
N TRP A 407 21.23 0.78 -2.86
CA TRP A 407 20.22 0.05 -2.09
C TRP A 407 20.71 -1.35 -1.70
N PHE A 408 20.59 -1.68 -0.41
CA PHE A 408 20.97 -2.96 0.18
C PHE A 408 20.35 -4.14 -0.57
N GLY A 409 19.07 -4.04 -0.93
CA GLY A 409 18.34 -5.08 -1.65
C GLY A 409 18.85 -5.33 -3.07
N TYR A 410 19.55 -4.36 -3.69
CA TYR A 410 20.22 -4.55 -4.97
C TYR A 410 21.61 -5.17 -4.83
N GLU A 411 22.37 -4.70 -3.83
CA GLU A 411 23.74 -5.13 -3.60
C GLU A 411 23.84 -6.53 -2.99
N ASN A 412 22.78 -6.98 -2.30
CA ASN A 412 22.79 -8.21 -1.53
C ASN A 412 21.68 -9.18 -1.99
N PRO A 413 22.02 -10.46 -2.23
CA PRO A 413 23.36 -10.93 -2.59
C PRO A 413 23.83 -10.30 -3.91
N GLU A 414 25.12 -10.42 -4.22
CA GLU A 414 25.76 -9.83 -5.42
C GLU A 414 24.82 -9.85 -6.65
N PRO A 415 24.60 -8.72 -7.34
CA PRO A 415 23.57 -8.61 -8.36
C PRO A 415 23.82 -9.54 -9.54
N LEU A 416 22.74 -10.11 -10.09
CA LEU A 416 22.76 -10.92 -11.31
C LEU A 416 23.14 -10.10 -12.54
N ILE A 417 22.73 -8.83 -12.56
CA ILE A 417 23.07 -7.89 -13.62
C ILE A 417 23.84 -6.73 -12.97
N PRO A 418 25.11 -6.52 -13.29
CA PRO A 418 25.87 -5.37 -12.79
C PRO A 418 25.18 -4.04 -13.10
N ALA A 419 25.30 -3.06 -12.20
CA ALA A 419 24.60 -1.78 -12.31
C ALA A 419 24.94 -1.05 -13.64
N GLU A 420 26.19 -1.13 -14.11
CA GLU A 420 26.59 -0.57 -15.40
C GLU A 420 25.85 -1.18 -16.60
N ASN A 421 25.48 -2.46 -16.51
CA ASN A 421 24.73 -3.15 -17.56
C ASN A 421 23.25 -2.74 -17.53
N ILE A 422 22.68 -2.49 -16.34
CA ILE A 422 21.34 -1.88 -16.22
C ILE A 422 21.33 -0.48 -16.85
N GLN A 423 22.36 0.34 -16.59
CA GLN A 423 22.48 1.66 -17.22
C GLN A 423 22.58 1.56 -18.75
N MET A 424 23.31 0.56 -19.27
CA MET A 424 23.38 0.30 -20.71
C MET A 424 22.03 -0.11 -21.30
N LEU A 425 21.30 -1.01 -20.65
CA LEU A 425 19.96 -1.44 -21.08
C LEU A 425 18.97 -0.28 -21.08
N THR A 426 18.97 0.52 -20.01
CA THR A 426 18.10 1.70 -19.86
C THR A 426 18.36 2.72 -20.97
N ASN A 427 19.63 3.06 -21.22
CA ASN A 427 20.03 3.93 -22.33
C ASN A 427 19.63 3.36 -23.70
N GLY A 428 19.78 2.06 -23.90
CA GLY A 428 19.40 1.38 -25.13
C GLY A 428 17.88 1.37 -25.34
N MET A 429 17.10 1.22 -24.26
CA MET A 429 15.64 1.20 -24.31
C MET A 429 15.11 2.61 -24.61
N GLY A 430 15.65 3.64 -23.94
CA GLY A 430 15.28 5.03 -24.19
C GLY A 430 15.55 5.43 -25.64
N GLN A 431 16.75 5.12 -26.15
CA GLN A 431 17.09 5.36 -27.55
C GLN A 431 16.20 4.58 -28.52
N THR A 432 15.90 3.31 -28.22
CA THR A 432 15.03 2.50 -29.09
C THR A 432 13.60 3.04 -29.11
N THR A 433 13.06 3.43 -27.96
CA THR A 433 11.70 3.98 -27.82
C THR A 433 11.54 5.24 -28.67
N MET A 434 12.45 6.21 -28.50
CA MET A 434 12.42 7.47 -29.25
C MET A 434 12.63 7.28 -30.77
N ASN A 435 13.34 6.23 -31.19
CA ASN A 435 13.55 5.93 -32.62
C ASN A 435 12.38 5.15 -33.23
N ALA A 436 11.67 4.34 -32.43
CA ALA A 436 10.61 3.46 -32.91
C ALA A 436 9.26 4.18 -33.05
N VAL A 437 9.08 5.30 -32.34
CA VAL A 437 7.82 6.04 -32.28
C VAL A 437 8.13 7.50 -32.56
N ASP A 438 7.68 8.03 -33.69
CA ASP A 438 7.74 9.48 -33.92
C ASP A 438 6.60 10.15 -33.14
N PRO A 439 6.84 11.22 -32.35
CA PRO A 439 5.77 11.94 -31.66
C PRO A 439 4.62 12.38 -32.59
N ALA A 440 4.93 12.71 -33.85
CA ALA A 440 3.92 13.12 -34.84
C ALA A 440 2.99 11.97 -35.27
N ASP A 441 3.42 10.72 -35.13
CA ASP A 441 2.67 9.52 -35.53
C ASP A 441 1.80 8.96 -34.39
N ILE A 442 1.86 9.56 -33.18
CA ILE A 442 1.05 9.12 -32.05
C ILE A 442 -0.40 9.54 -32.25
N GLY A 443 -1.22 8.50 -32.48
CA GLY A 443 -2.64 8.64 -32.81
C GLY A 443 -3.57 8.91 -31.63
N ASN A 444 -3.12 8.81 -30.38
CA ASN A 444 -3.95 8.99 -29.17
C ASN A 444 -3.16 9.73 -28.07
N THR A 445 -3.77 10.76 -27.47
CA THR A 445 -3.17 11.61 -26.42
C THR A 445 -2.93 10.88 -25.11
N ARG A 446 -3.73 9.86 -24.75
CA ARG A 446 -3.48 8.99 -23.58
C ARG A 446 -2.12 8.31 -23.67
N LEU A 447 -1.80 7.78 -24.86
CA LEU A 447 -0.50 7.16 -25.11
C LEU A 447 0.65 8.17 -25.13
N ALA A 448 0.40 9.40 -25.61
CA ALA A 448 1.38 10.49 -25.53
C ALA A 448 1.70 10.85 -24.06
N GLY A 449 0.68 10.93 -23.19
CA GLY A 449 0.84 11.12 -21.75
C GLY A 449 1.66 10.01 -21.09
N GLU A 450 1.35 8.74 -21.39
CA GLU A 450 2.12 7.61 -20.84
C GLU A 450 3.59 7.64 -21.30
N LEU A 451 3.84 7.95 -22.59
CA LEU A 451 5.20 8.09 -23.11
C LEU A 451 5.93 9.27 -22.49
N LEU A 452 5.27 10.39 -22.24
CA LEU A 452 5.86 11.52 -21.52
C LEU A 452 6.32 11.09 -20.12
N GLY A 453 5.50 10.33 -19.39
CA GLY A 453 5.88 9.80 -18.08
C GLY A 453 7.11 8.90 -18.14
N ALA A 454 7.14 7.93 -19.07
CA ALA A 454 8.29 7.07 -19.27
C ALA A 454 9.56 7.83 -19.69
N ILE A 455 9.42 8.89 -20.50
CA ILE A 455 10.52 9.74 -20.94
C ILE A 455 11.01 10.65 -19.81
N GLY A 456 10.13 11.15 -18.95
CA GLY A 456 10.48 11.88 -17.73
C GLY A 456 11.43 11.07 -16.85
N TRP A 457 11.03 9.83 -16.54
CA TRP A 457 11.89 8.87 -15.82
C TRP A 457 13.21 8.58 -16.53
N PHE A 458 13.19 8.38 -17.84
CA PHE A 458 14.41 8.09 -18.58
C PHE A 458 15.37 9.30 -18.62
N GLY A 459 14.84 10.50 -18.83
CA GLY A 459 15.61 11.73 -18.97
C GLY A 459 16.35 12.11 -17.69
N THR A 460 15.74 11.86 -16.52
CA THR A 460 16.41 12.07 -15.22
C THR A 460 17.43 10.98 -14.90
N GLN A 461 17.28 9.78 -15.46
CA GLN A 461 18.13 8.61 -15.15
C GLN A 461 19.26 8.32 -16.14
N THR A 462 19.26 8.92 -17.33
CA THR A 462 20.34 8.70 -18.30
C THR A 462 21.63 9.39 -17.85
N ASN A 463 22.75 8.66 -17.92
CA ASN A 463 24.09 9.19 -17.66
C ASN A 463 24.75 9.82 -18.90
N LYS A 464 24.01 10.02 -20.01
CA LYS A 464 24.52 10.59 -21.26
C LYS A 464 23.80 11.88 -21.61
N ASP A 465 24.53 13.00 -21.62
CA ASP A 465 23.98 14.33 -21.94
C ASP A 465 23.29 14.38 -23.31
N GLN A 466 23.81 13.65 -24.30
CA GLN A 466 23.20 13.56 -25.61
C GLN A 466 21.83 12.86 -25.56
N LEU A 467 21.69 11.80 -24.76
CA LEU A 467 20.41 11.11 -24.62
C LEU A 467 19.43 11.92 -23.78
N ARG A 468 19.91 12.64 -22.76
CA ARG A 468 19.08 13.57 -21.98
C ARG A 468 18.51 14.69 -22.87
N SER A 469 19.36 15.27 -23.71
CA SER A 469 18.92 16.30 -24.68
C SER A 469 17.90 15.73 -25.68
N ALA A 470 18.13 14.51 -26.18
CA ALA A 470 17.17 13.84 -27.06
C ALA A 470 15.84 13.52 -26.37
N ALA A 471 15.87 13.13 -25.09
CA ALA A 471 14.67 12.91 -24.29
C ALA A 471 13.87 14.20 -24.10
N ALA A 472 14.55 15.32 -23.85
CA ALA A 472 13.91 16.64 -23.77
C ALA A 472 13.24 17.03 -25.10
N ASP A 473 13.95 16.94 -26.23
CA ASP A 473 13.40 17.24 -27.55
C ASP A 473 12.19 16.33 -27.88
N TYR A 474 12.27 15.05 -27.50
CA TYR A 474 11.20 14.09 -27.69
C TYR A 474 9.97 14.41 -26.82
N ALA A 475 10.20 14.77 -25.55
CA ALA A 475 9.15 15.21 -24.64
C ALA A 475 8.41 16.44 -25.17
N ASP A 476 9.13 17.45 -25.67
CA ASP A 476 8.52 18.63 -26.30
C ASP A 476 7.69 18.27 -27.53
N GLY A 477 8.13 17.29 -28.32
CA GLY A 477 7.37 16.76 -29.45
C GLY A 477 6.05 16.11 -29.02
N LEU A 478 6.07 15.32 -27.94
CA LEU A 478 4.86 14.69 -27.37
C LEU A 478 3.91 15.72 -26.76
N ALA A 479 4.44 16.67 -25.99
CA ALA A 479 3.67 17.74 -25.38
C ALA A 479 3.00 18.60 -26.45
N GLY A 480 3.71 18.97 -27.53
CA GLY A 480 3.12 19.67 -28.66
C GLY A 480 1.99 18.91 -29.35
N ARG A 481 2.01 17.57 -29.32
CA ARG A 481 0.87 16.75 -29.80
C ARG A 481 -0.32 16.88 -28.85
N ILE A 482 -0.11 16.85 -27.54
CA ILE A 482 -1.18 17.07 -26.55
C ILE A 482 -1.78 18.47 -26.71
N GLU A 483 -0.95 19.51 -26.75
CA GLU A 483 -1.38 20.90 -26.93
C GLU A 483 -2.19 21.13 -28.21
N SER A 484 -1.88 20.38 -29.28
CA SER A 484 -2.66 20.45 -30.53
C SER A 484 -4.10 19.91 -30.42
N ASN A 485 -4.40 19.13 -29.37
CA ASN A 485 -5.74 18.64 -29.04
C ASN A 485 -6.24 19.23 -27.71
N LEU A 486 -5.64 20.30 -27.20
CA LEU A 486 -6.05 20.94 -25.96
C LEU A 486 -7.11 22.01 -26.26
N ASP A 487 -8.27 21.89 -25.62
CA ASP A 487 -9.30 22.91 -25.62
C ASP A 487 -8.98 24.02 -24.61
N GLY A 488 -9.55 25.22 -24.81
CA GLY A 488 -9.24 26.39 -23.99
C GLY A 488 -9.69 26.32 -22.52
N ASN A 489 -10.36 25.25 -22.11
CA ASN A 489 -10.76 24.95 -20.73
C ASN A 489 -9.95 23.81 -20.11
N GLY A 490 -8.84 23.38 -20.72
CA GLY A 490 -7.99 22.30 -20.19
C GLY A 490 -8.37 20.90 -20.68
N ARG A 491 -9.50 20.72 -21.37
CA ARG A 491 -9.91 19.41 -21.89
C ARG A 491 -8.96 18.91 -23.00
N VAL A 492 -8.46 17.68 -22.88
CA VAL A 492 -7.61 17.05 -23.91
C VAL A 492 -8.44 16.10 -24.77
N ASP A 493 -8.47 16.35 -26.07
CA ASP A 493 -9.17 15.51 -27.05
C ASP A 493 -8.37 14.28 -27.50
N ASN A 494 -9.05 13.37 -28.21
CA ASN A 494 -8.45 12.23 -28.91
C ASN A 494 -7.68 11.27 -27.97
N GLY A 495 -8.25 11.08 -26.77
CA GLY A 495 -7.74 10.27 -25.68
C GLY A 495 -8.34 8.87 -25.58
N ALA A 496 -8.52 8.39 -24.36
CA ALA A 496 -9.37 7.25 -24.05
C ALA A 496 -10.87 7.57 -24.19
N GLU A 497 -11.69 6.52 -24.19
CA GLU A 497 -13.13 6.65 -24.04
C GLU A 497 -13.49 7.31 -22.71
N ASN A 498 -12.80 6.92 -21.63
CA ASN A 498 -12.85 7.64 -20.35
C ASN A 498 -11.98 8.91 -20.42
N GLN A 499 -12.64 10.07 -20.39
CA GLN A 499 -12.01 11.38 -20.46
C GLN A 499 -11.19 11.68 -19.19
N ALA A 500 -11.64 11.28 -18.00
CA ALA A 500 -10.89 11.47 -16.76
C ALA A 500 -9.54 10.75 -16.79
N ALA A 501 -9.52 9.52 -17.30
CA ALA A 501 -8.27 8.78 -17.54
C ALA A 501 -7.32 9.50 -18.51
N THR A 502 -7.87 10.13 -19.56
CA THR A 502 -7.05 10.93 -20.49
C THR A 502 -6.39 12.10 -19.77
N GLN A 503 -7.16 12.85 -18.98
CA GLN A 503 -6.63 14.01 -18.26
C GLN A 503 -5.57 13.60 -17.24
N GLY A 504 -5.84 12.54 -16.47
CA GLY A 504 -4.93 12.05 -15.44
C GLY A 504 -3.54 11.69 -15.99
N VAL A 505 -3.47 10.80 -17.00
CA VAL A 505 -2.18 10.38 -17.55
C VAL A 505 -1.47 11.49 -18.33
N VAL A 506 -2.22 12.40 -18.97
CA VAL A 506 -1.62 13.52 -19.70
C VAL A 506 -1.03 14.53 -18.74
N GLY A 507 -1.78 14.96 -17.72
CA GLY A 507 -1.32 15.90 -16.70
C GLY A 507 -0.10 15.36 -15.95
N GLN A 508 -0.17 14.10 -15.53
CA GLN A 508 0.96 13.40 -14.91
C GLN A 508 2.18 13.34 -15.85
N GLY A 509 2.00 12.95 -17.11
CA GLY A 509 3.07 12.87 -18.10
C GLY A 509 3.76 14.22 -18.33
N LEU A 510 3.00 15.30 -18.46
CA LEU A 510 3.54 16.65 -18.64
C LEU A 510 4.38 17.11 -17.43
N LEU A 511 3.91 16.87 -16.20
CA LEU A 511 4.63 17.22 -14.98
C LEU A 511 5.93 16.42 -14.80
N TRP A 512 5.89 15.12 -15.10
CA TRP A 512 7.06 14.26 -15.01
C TRP A 512 8.10 14.56 -16.09
N ALA A 513 7.68 14.81 -17.33
CA ALA A 513 8.57 15.26 -18.38
C ALA A 513 9.22 16.61 -18.04
N SER A 514 8.52 17.49 -17.32
CA SER A 514 9.05 18.76 -16.83
C SER A 514 10.11 18.61 -15.73
N GLN A 515 10.39 17.39 -15.24
CA GLN A 515 11.55 17.12 -14.39
C GLN A 515 12.86 16.95 -15.18
N ILE A 516 12.80 16.86 -16.51
CA ILE A 516 13.98 16.84 -17.37
C ILE A 516 14.52 18.26 -17.51
N ASP A 517 15.83 18.44 -17.31
CA ASP A 517 16.51 19.73 -17.52
C ASP A 517 16.17 20.34 -18.89
N GLY A 518 15.47 21.48 -18.88
CA GLY A 518 15.14 22.25 -20.08
C GLY A 518 13.74 22.01 -20.66
N VAL A 519 12.92 21.15 -20.04
CA VAL A 519 11.51 20.93 -20.40
C VAL A 519 10.62 21.63 -19.38
N ASP A 520 9.58 22.34 -19.83
CA ASP A 520 8.61 23.01 -18.95
C ASP A 520 7.22 23.02 -19.59
N HIS A 521 6.35 22.15 -19.07
CA HIS A 521 4.94 22.03 -19.45
C HIS A 521 4.02 22.08 -18.23
N ALA A 522 4.49 22.61 -17.09
CA ALA A 522 3.73 22.61 -15.84
C ALA A 522 2.44 23.42 -15.94
N GLY A 523 2.45 24.55 -16.68
CA GLY A 523 1.24 25.34 -16.91
C GLY A 523 0.17 24.59 -17.72
N THR A 524 0.59 23.88 -18.78
CA THR A 524 -0.32 23.02 -19.56
C THR A 524 -0.87 21.90 -18.69
N ALA A 525 -0.05 21.31 -17.82
CA ALA A 525 -0.49 20.26 -16.90
C ALA A 525 -1.52 20.76 -15.88
N ASP A 526 -1.34 21.98 -15.36
CA ASP A 526 -2.28 22.60 -14.42
C ASP A 526 -3.65 22.83 -15.06
N ASP A 527 -3.70 23.33 -16.29
CA ASP A 527 -4.97 23.46 -17.04
C ASP A 527 -5.64 22.09 -17.24
N VAL A 528 -4.87 21.06 -17.61
CA VAL A 528 -5.38 19.70 -17.86
C VAL A 528 -5.93 19.05 -16.60
N LEU A 529 -5.19 19.14 -15.49
CA LEU A 529 -5.59 18.58 -14.21
C LEU A 529 -6.69 19.41 -13.54
N GLY A 530 -6.80 20.70 -13.84
CA GLY A 530 -7.94 21.52 -13.45
C GLY A 530 -9.23 21.06 -14.08
N TYR A 531 -9.23 20.73 -15.37
CA TYR A 531 -10.41 20.12 -15.99
C TYR A 531 -10.78 18.76 -15.36
N LEU A 532 -9.79 17.96 -14.94
CA LEU A 532 -10.04 16.70 -14.23
C LEU A 532 -10.76 16.95 -12.90
N THR A 533 -10.24 17.85 -12.06
CA THR A 533 -10.73 18.05 -10.69
C THR A 533 -11.96 18.96 -10.61
N GLU A 534 -12.18 19.85 -11.58
CA GLU A 534 -13.26 20.84 -11.54
C GLU A 534 -14.46 20.48 -12.45
N GLU A 535 -14.23 19.81 -13.58
CA GLU A 535 -15.27 19.56 -14.59
C GLU A 535 -15.65 18.08 -14.71
N LEU A 536 -14.77 17.16 -14.32
CA LEU A 536 -15.03 15.71 -14.37
C LEU A 536 -15.24 15.07 -13.01
N TYR A 537 -14.92 15.76 -11.91
CA TYR A 537 -15.26 15.25 -10.58
C TYR A 537 -16.75 15.43 -10.32
N ASP A 538 -17.45 14.33 -10.03
CA ASP A 538 -18.86 14.31 -9.67
C ASP A 538 -18.97 14.27 -8.14
N ASP A 539 -19.30 15.41 -7.54
CA ASP A 539 -19.45 15.54 -6.09
C ASP A 539 -20.55 14.64 -5.50
N GLU A 540 -21.62 14.37 -6.26
CA GLU A 540 -22.74 13.54 -5.79
C GLU A 540 -22.37 12.06 -5.83
N ALA A 541 -21.69 11.62 -6.89
CA ALA A 541 -21.21 10.26 -7.03
C ALA A 541 -19.94 9.96 -6.21
N GLY A 542 -19.18 11.00 -5.86
CA GLY A 542 -17.86 10.89 -5.22
C GLY A 542 -16.83 10.18 -6.09
N THR A 543 -16.93 10.29 -7.41
CA THR A 543 -16.01 9.68 -8.38
C THR A 543 -15.86 10.58 -9.61
N PHE A 544 -15.02 10.17 -10.57
CA PHE A 544 -14.82 10.92 -11.81
C PHE A 544 -15.69 10.39 -12.93
N ALA A 545 -16.42 11.29 -13.58
CA ALA A 545 -17.23 10.99 -14.73
C ALA A 545 -16.35 10.52 -15.92
N SER A 546 -16.80 9.49 -16.64
CA SER A 546 -16.17 9.07 -17.89
C SER A 546 -16.20 10.16 -18.96
N GLY A 547 -17.17 11.07 -18.87
CA GLY A 547 -17.33 12.23 -19.72
C GLY A 547 -18.31 13.22 -19.07
N PRO A 548 -18.28 14.51 -19.43
CA PRO A 548 -18.99 15.57 -18.72
C PRO A 548 -20.52 15.46 -18.77
N ASP A 549 -21.07 14.71 -19.74
CA ASP A 549 -22.52 14.52 -19.92
C ASP A 549 -22.94 13.05 -19.77
N ASP A 550 -22.04 12.18 -19.30
CA ASP A 550 -22.33 10.75 -19.18
C ASP A 550 -23.21 10.48 -17.96
N SER A 551 -24.16 9.56 -18.07
CA SER A 551 -24.96 9.05 -16.94
C SER A 551 -24.47 7.69 -16.43
N THR A 552 -23.38 7.20 -17.03
CA THR A 552 -22.80 5.90 -16.73
C THR A 552 -21.29 6.04 -16.80
N TYR A 553 -20.62 5.76 -15.69
CA TYR A 553 -19.18 5.90 -15.57
C TYR A 553 -18.52 4.52 -15.62
N THR A 554 -17.93 4.18 -16.76
CA THR A 554 -17.15 2.95 -16.93
C THR A 554 -15.68 3.23 -16.57
N ILE A 555 -15.16 2.48 -15.60
CA ILE A 555 -13.82 2.67 -15.05
C ILE A 555 -13.10 1.33 -15.04
N THR A 556 -12.08 1.20 -15.89
CA THR A 556 -11.15 0.06 -15.83
C THR A 556 -10.09 0.28 -14.76
N ALA A 557 -9.41 -0.79 -14.33
CA ALA A 557 -8.23 -0.66 -13.47
C ALA A 557 -7.17 0.27 -14.10
N ARG A 558 -7.04 0.29 -15.42
CA ARG A 558 -6.11 1.21 -16.10
C ARG A 558 -6.59 2.67 -16.07
N ASP A 559 -7.88 2.92 -16.18
CA ASP A 559 -8.46 4.26 -16.04
C ASP A 559 -8.26 4.81 -14.63
N ALA A 560 -8.54 3.99 -13.62
CA ALA A 560 -8.29 4.34 -12.22
C ALA A 560 -6.80 4.66 -11.99
N GLY A 561 -5.87 3.89 -12.58
CA GLY A 561 -4.45 4.16 -12.49
C GLY A 561 -4.06 5.52 -13.11
N ASP A 562 -4.61 5.85 -14.27
CA ASP A 562 -4.33 7.14 -14.91
C ASP A 562 -4.86 8.32 -14.07
N ILE A 563 -6.05 8.18 -13.48
CA ILE A 563 -6.66 9.19 -12.59
C ILE A 563 -5.82 9.34 -11.31
N THR A 564 -5.54 8.25 -10.60
CA THR A 564 -4.70 8.24 -9.39
C THR A 564 -3.34 8.89 -9.64
N GLY A 565 -2.72 8.58 -10.78
CA GLY A 565 -1.45 9.17 -11.18
C GLY A 565 -1.51 10.68 -11.40
N GLY A 566 -2.57 11.15 -12.06
CA GLY A 566 -2.85 12.57 -12.27
C GLY A 566 -3.07 13.33 -10.96
N LEU A 567 -3.88 12.77 -10.06
CA LEU A 567 -4.15 13.33 -8.73
C LEU A 567 -2.86 13.39 -7.89
N ASN A 568 -2.08 12.31 -7.84
CA ASN A 568 -0.79 12.33 -7.14
C ASN A 568 0.15 13.42 -7.68
N ALA A 569 0.22 13.58 -9.01
CA ALA A 569 1.06 14.61 -9.61
C ALA A 569 0.56 16.04 -9.29
N ALA A 570 -0.76 16.25 -9.28
CA ALA A 570 -1.37 17.52 -8.88
C ALA A 570 -1.07 17.88 -7.41
N ASP A 571 -1.27 16.93 -6.50
CA ASP A 571 -1.01 17.11 -5.07
C ASP A 571 0.48 17.43 -4.80
N VAL A 572 1.41 16.71 -5.44
CA VAL A 572 2.85 16.85 -5.15
C VAL A 572 3.51 18.05 -5.84
N LEU A 573 3.01 18.50 -6.99
CA LEU A 573 3.69 19.51 -7.82
C LEU A 573 2.89 20.77 -8.10
N LEU A 574 1.57 20.77 -7.87
CA LEU A 574 0.69 21.91 -8.18
C LEU A 574 -0.03 22.50 -6.95
N ASP A 575 0.15 21.91 -5.75
CA ASP A 575 -0.43 22.41 -4.48
C ASP A 575 -1.95 22.66 -4.58
N ARG A 576 -2.68 21.62 -5.03
CA ARG A 576 -4.14 21.66 -5.23
C ARG A 576 -4.88 21.00 -4.05
N PRO A 577 -5.39 21.79 -3.08
CA PRO A 577 -5.91 21.25 -1.82
C PRO A 577 -7.15 20.37 -2.00
N GLU A 578 -7.94 20.57 -3.06
CA GLU A 578 -9.13 19.76 -3.33
C GLU A 578 -8.79 18.28 -3.61
N VAL A 579 -7.60 18.02 -4.16
CA VAL A 579 -7.19 16.69 -4.65
C VAL A 579 -7.24 15.62 -3.57
N GLN A 580 -6.87 15.96 -2.33
CA GLN A 580 -6.81 14.99 -1.24
C GLN A 580 -8.21 14.46 -0.90
N SER A 581 -9.17 15.37 -0.75
CA SER A 581 -10.57 15.01 -0.48
C SER A 581 -11.21 14.27 -1.66
N GLN A 582 -10.92 14.69 -2.90
CA GLN A 582 -11.43 14.03 -4.10
C GLN A 582 -10.84 12.63 -4.27
N TYR A 583 -9.55 12.44 -3.98
CA TYR A 583 -8.91 11.12 -4.02
C TYR A 583 -9.52 10.17 -2.99
N ALA A 584 -9.70 10.63 -1.75
CA ALA A 584 -10.33 9.83 -0.70
C ALA A 584 -11.72 9.34 -1.11
N SER A 585 -12.56 10.27 -1.59
CA SER A 585 -13.91 9.96 -2.08
C SER A 585 -13.86 9.00 -3.28
N PHE A 586 -13.03 9.31 -4.28
CA PHE A 586 -12.83 8.48 -5.47
C PHE A 586 -12.42 7.06 -5.11
N PHE A 587 -11.48 6.92 -4.17
CA PHE A 587 -11.00 5.64 -3.69
C PHE A 587 -12.13 4.85 -3.02
N ASN A 588 -12.81 5.46 -2.06
CA ASN A 588 -13.88 4.80 -1.32
C ASN A 588 -15.05 4.39 -2.22
N GLN A 589 -15.48 5.27 -3.14
CA GLN A 589 -16.61 5.00 -4.03
C GLN A 589 -16.24 4.01 -5.13
N THR A 590 -15.07 4.12 -5.76
CA THR A 590 -14.73 3.30 -6.93
C THR A 590 -14.12 1.95 -6.52
N PHE A 591 -13.25 1.95 -5.51
CA PHE A 591 -12.48 0.76 -5.12
C PHE A 591 -13.24 -0.07 -4.10
N ASN A 592 -13.78 0.58 -3.07
CA ASN A 592 -14.45 -0.12 -1.96
C ASN A 592 -15.93 -0.38 -2.28
N ARG A 593 -16.74 0.67 -2.49
CA ARG A 593 -18.16 0.53 -2.86
C ARG A 593 -18.33 -0.12 -4.23
N GLY A 594 -17.57 0.37 -5.22
CA GLY A 594 -17.60 -0.08 -6.61
C GLY A 594 -16.99 -1.46 -6.83
N ARG A 595 -16.20 -1.94 -5.86
CA ARG A 595 -15.49 -3.22 -5.92
C ARG A 595 -14.51 -3.32 -7.07
N LEU A 596 -13.86 -2.21 -7.45
CA LEU A 596 -12.70 -2.31 -8.33
C LEU A 596 -11.63 -3.18 -7.65
N GLN A 597 -11.42 -3.02 -6.34
CA GLN A 597 -10.77 -4.05 -5.53
C GLN A 597 -11.79 -5.11 -5.15
N ARG A 598 -11.51 -6.39 -5.46
CA ARG A 598 -12.51 -7.46 -5.27
C ARG A 598 -12.64 -7.96 -3.84
N ALA A 599 -11.55 -7.85 -3.07
CA ALA A 599 -11.41 -8.37 -1.72
C ALA A 599 -10.25 -7.67 -1.00
N GLU A 600 -10.31 -7.63 0.32
CA GLU A 600 -9.24 -7.12 1.19
C GLU A 600 -8.56 -8.26 1.96
N ARG A 601 -7.64 -7.97 2.87
CA ARG A 601 -7.08 -8.98 3.79
C ARG A 601 -7.21 -8.48 5.24
N PRO A 602 -7.07 -9.36 6.25
CA PRO A 602 -7.31 -8.97 7.64
C PRO A 602 -6.50 -7.75 8.12
N ASN A 603 -5.29 -7.55 7.59
CA ASN A 603 -4.42 -6.43 7.95
C ASN A 603 -4.93 -5.04 7.50
N SER A 604 -5.82 -4.97 6.51
CA SER A 604 -6.38 -3.70 6.00
C SER A 604 -7.89 -3.62 6.22
N ARG A 605 -8.48 -4.56 6.97
CA ARG A 605 -9.93 -4.66 7.12
C ARG A 605 -10.37 -3.86 8.34
N ASP A 606 -11.24 -2.90 8.11
CA ASP A 606 -12.02 -2.24 9.16
C ASP A 606 -13.49 -2.69 9.07
N GLU A 607 -13.97 -3.36 10.12
CA GLU A 607 -15.36 -3.84 10.19
C GLU A 607 -16.37 -2.70 10.40
N ASN A 608 -15.89 -1.51 10.76
CA ASN A 608 -16.71 -0.30 10.92
C ASN A 608 -16.71 0.58 9.67
N ALA A 609 -15.88 0.28 8.67
CA ALA A 609 -15.84 1.04 7.42
C ALA A 609 -17.19 1.03 6.71
N GLU A 610 -17.55 2.17 6.09
CA GLU A 610 -18.80 2.33 5.34
C GLU A 610 -18.96 1.24 4.26
N PHE A 611 -17.86 0.93 3.55
CA PHE A 611 -17.83 -0.05 2.47
C PHE A 611 -16.77 -1.12 2.72
N THR A 612 -17.07 -2.10 3.58
CA THR A 612 -16.17 -3.23 3.80
C THR A 612 -16.21 -4.23 2.64
N LEU A 613 -15.05 -4.58 2.08
CA LEU A 613 -14.93 -5.62 1.05
C LEU A 613 -14.97 -7.02 1.68
N PRO A 614 -15.24 -8.12 0.95
CA PRO A 614 -15.12 -9.46 1.53
C PRO A 614 -13.64 -9.86 1.74
N LEU A 615 -13.37 -10.68 2.75
CA LEU A 615 -12.10 -11.42 2.84
C LEU A 615 -11.96 -12.45 1.70
N PRO A 616 -10.74 -12.87 1.31
CA PRO A 616 -10.52 -13.68 0.12
C PRO A 616 -11.32 -15.00 0.07
N PRO A 617 -11.43 -15.79 1.16
CA PRO A 617 -12.28 -16.99 1.18
C PRO A 617 -13.78 -16.73 0.97
N MET A 618 -14.23 -15.51 1.23
CA MET A 618 -15.63 -15.07 1.13
C MET A 618 -15.91 -14.25 -0.13
N ALA A 619 -14.90 -14.00 -0.97
CA ALA A 619 -14.99 -13.16 -2.16
C ALA A 619 -15.67 -13.86 -3.37
N GLY A 620 -16.47 -14.90 -3.13
CA GLY A 620 -17.13 -15.70 -4.17
C GLY A 620 -16.25 -16.83 -4.73
N GLY A 621 -16.84 -17.73 -5.51
CA GLY A 621 -16.18 -18.97 -5.96
C GLY A 621 -16.28 -20.13 -4.95
N GLU A 622 -15.83 -21.32 -5.34
CA GLU A 622 -15.86 -22.51 -4.47
C GLU A 622 -14.94 -22.36 -3.25
N PHE A 623 -13.77 -21.75 -3.43
CA PHE A 623 -12.74 -21.58 -2.40
C PHE A 623 -12.37 -20.11 -2.11
N GLY A 624 -13.07 -19.16 -2.73
CA GLY A 624 -12.72 -17.74 -2.66
C GLY A 624 -11.96 -17.23 -3.88
N GLN A 625 -11.59 -15.95 -3.81
CA GLN A 625 -10.81 -15.23 -4.83
C GLN A 625 -9.70 -14.41 -4.18
N ALA A 626 -8.62 -14.15 -4.93
CA ALA A 626 -7.52 -13.34 -4.46
C ALA A 626 -7.89 -11.85 -4.31
N ALA A 627 -7.25 -11.15 -3.37
CA ALA A 627 -7.38 -9.70 -3.19
C ALA A 627 -6.63 -8.93 -4.29
N VAL A 628 -7.20 -8.88 -5.49
CA VAL A 628 -6.67 -8.18 -6.68
C VAL A 628 -7.77 -7.39 -7.39
N TYR A 629 -7.41 -6.46 -8.27
CA TYR A 629 -8.39 -5.67 -9.01
C TYR A 629 -9.25 -6.52 -9.94
N ASN A 630 -10.53 -6.17 -10.05
CA ASN A 630 -11.36 -6.48 -11.21
C ASN A 630 -10.87 -5.65 -12.41
N ARG A 631 -11.18 -6.10 -13.63
CA ARG A 631 -10.77 -5.37 -14.83
C ARG A 631 -11.55 -4.08 -14.98
N GLU A 632 -12.86 -4.13 -14.74
CA GLU A 632 -13.78 -3.03 -15.03
C GLU A 632 -14.98 -3.01 -14.08
N VAL A 633 -15.34 -1.80 -13.66
CA VAL A 633 -16.54 -1.48 -12.90
C VAL A 633 -17.32 -0.35 -13.58
N GLU A 634 -18.61 -0.28 -13.30
CA GLU A 634 -19.51 0.72 -13.86
C GLU A 634 -20.41 1.31 -12.77
N TYR A 635 -20.57 2.64 -12.79
CA TYR A 635 -21.52 3.37 -11.95
C TYR A 635 -22.66 3.95 -12.78
N ASP A 636 -23.91 3.72 -12.38
CA ASP A 636 -25.11 4.32 -12.97
C ASP A 636 -25.57 5.51 -12.10
N THR A 637 -25.52 6.72 -12.64
CA THR A 637 -25.82 7.95 -11.90
C THR A 637 -27.32 8.14 -11.65
N GLU A 638 -28.20 7.55 -12.46
CA GLU A 638 -29.64 7.63 -12.25
C GLU A 638 -30.09 6.68 -11.13
N ALA A 639 -29.41 5.52 -11.00
CA ALA A 639 -29.71 4.50 -10.02
C ALA A 639 -28.91 4.64 -8.71
N ASP A 640 -27.78 5.36 -8.72
CA ASP A 640 -26.77 5.35 -7.66
C ASP A 640 -26.28 3.92 -7.33
N GLU A 641 -26.03 3.14 -8.38
CA GLU A 641 -25.64 1.73 -8.28
C GLU A 641 -24.31 1.46 -8.99
N TRP A 642 -23.44 0.72 -8.30
CA TRP A 642 -22.21 0.16 -8.87
C TRP A 642 -22.39 -1.28 -9.31
N SER A 643 -21.69 -1.67 -10.38
CA SER A 643 -21.61 -3.07 -10.83
C SER A 643 -20.22 -3.42 -11.34
N VAL A 644 -19.82 -4.69 -11.16
CA VAL A 644 -18.61 -5.24 -11.80
C VAL A 644 -19.00 -5.78 -13.16
N THR A 645 -18.53 -5.13 -14.23
CA THR A 645 -18.86 -5.49 -15.63
C THR A 645 -17.88 -6.49 -16.22
N ASP A 646 -16.63 -6.51 -15.74
CA ASP A 646 -15.61 -7.50 -16.09
C ASP A 646 -14.76 -7.89 -14.86
N ASP A 647 -14.92 -9.12 -14.41
CA ASP A 647 -14.25 -9.68 -13.23
C ASP A 647 -12.90 -10.36 -13.54
N THR A 648 -12.47 -10.37 -14.80
CA THR A 648 -11.17 -10.92 -15.22
C THR A 648 -10.02 -10.14 -14.58
N PHE A 649 -8.88 -10.81 -14.38
CA PHE A 649 -7.67 -10.13 -13.93
C PHE A 649 -6.76 -9.84 -15.13
N ASP A 650 -6.52 -8.55 -15.40
CA ASP A 650 -5.52 -8.09 -16.37
C ASP A 650 -4.27 -7.60 -15.66
N THR A 651 -3.16 -8.30 -15.89
CA THR A 651 -1.90 -8.03 -15.21
C THR A 651 -1.31 -6.66 -15.59
N GLU A 652 -1.43 -6.22 -16.84
CA GLU A 652 -0.89 -4.91 -17.24
C GLU A 652 -1.66 -3.79 -16.52
N MET A 653 -2.99 -3.86 -16.52
CA MET A 653 -3.83 -2.82 -15.92
C MET A 653 -3.70 -2.79 -14.39
N ALA A 654 -3.81 -3.95 -13.75
CA ALA A 654 -3.77 -4.05 -12.30
C ALA A 654 -2.42 -3.61 -11.73
N LEU A 655 -1.31 -3.99 -12.38
CA LEU A 655 0.01 -3.63 -11.89
C LEU A 655 0.39 -2.19 -12.27
N TYR A 656 -0.14 -1.64 -13.36
CA TYR A 656 -0.03 -0.20 -13.63
C TYR A 656 -0.72 0.63 -12.53
N LEU A 657 -1.99 0.35 -12.22
CA LEU A 657 -2.73 1.02 -11.15
C LEU A 657 -2.00 0.87 -9.81
N SER A 658 -1.61 -0.35 -9.48
CA SER A 658 -0.85 -0.62 -8.26
C SER A 658 0.39 0.27 -8.17
N ASN A 659 1.15 0.45 -9.27
CA ASN A 659 2.33 1.35 -9.28
C ASN A 659 1.97 2.81 -8.94
N GLN A 660 0.81 3.29 -9.35
CA GLN A 660 0.37 4.64 -9.01
C GLN A 660 -0.03 4.73 -7.53
N GLU A 661 -0.68 3.70 -6.99
CA GLU A 661 -1.12 3.68 -5.59
C GLU A 661 0.02 3.70 -4.58
N ILE A 662 1.13 2.98 -4.82
CA ILE A 662 2.27 3.04 -3.87
C ILE A 662 2.88 4.44 -3.80
N TRP A 663 2.81 5.22 -4.88
CA TRP A 663 3.39 6.56 -4.93
C TRP A 663 2.50 7.62 -4.27
N ILE A 664 1.18 7.41 -4.25
CA ILE A 664 0.27 8.27 -3.49
C ILE A 664 0.05 7.77 -2.06
N SER A 665 0.38 6.51 -1.76
CA SER A 665 0.17 5.91 -0.45
C SER A 665 1.12 6.43 0.62
N GLN A 666 0.68 6.28 1.86
CA GLN A 666 1.51 6.47 3.05
C GLN A 666 1.44 5.24 3.94
N TRP A 667 2.54 4.96 4.63
CA TRP A 667 2.55 4.05 5.75
C TRP A 667 2.60 4.89 7.02
N SER A 668 1.46 5.02 7.67
CA SER A 668 1.34 5.60 9.01
C SER A 668 1.86 7.03 9.14
N GLY A 669 1.33 7.91 8.28
CA GLY A 669 1.73 9.32 8.22
C GLY A 669 2.95 9.59 7.34
N ASP A 670 3.77 8.57 7.05
CA ASP A 670 4.98 8.72 6.24
C ASP A 670 4.71 8.27 4.80
N PHE A 671 4.81 9.22 3.86
CA PHE A 671 4.70 8.93 2.44
C PHE A 671 5.91 8.18 1.92
N TYR A 672 5.70 7.36 0.90
CA TYR A 672 6.81 6.85 0.09
C TYR A 672 7.66 8.03 -0.43
N GLU A 673 8.97 7.99 -0.17
CA GLU A 673 9.88 9.08 -0.50
C GLU A 673 9.71 9.53 -1.96
N GLY A 674 9.61 10.85 -2.15
CA GLY A 674 9.45 11.57 -3.42
C GLY A 674 8.25 11.16 -4.29
N ARG A 675 7.34 10.32 -3.78
CA ARG A 675 5.98 10.09 -4.30
C ARG A 675 5.90 9.82 -5.79
N GLY A 676 6.88 9.07 -6.32
CA GLY A 676 6.94 8.68 -7.73
C GLY A 676 7.33 9.80 -8.70
N VAL A 677 7.86 10.93 -8.23
CA VAL A 677 8.36 12.01 -9.09
C VAL A 677 9.76 11.64 -9.63
N PRO A 678 9.97 11.62 -10.97
CA PRO A 678 11.27 11.32 -11.57
C PRO A 678 12.39 12.17 -10.98
N GLY A 679 13.50 11.54 -10.62
CA GLY A 679 14.68 12.23 -10.08
C GLY A 679 14.62 12.53 -8.58
N ARG A 680 13.51 12.25 -7.88
CA ARG A 680 13.36 12.56 -6.44
C ARG A 680 13.37 11.34 -5.51
N THR A 681 13.13 10.13 -6.02
CA THR A 681 13.02 8.89 -5.21
C THR A 681 14.25 7.98 -5.35
N ASP A 682 15.37 8.55 -5.80
CA ASP A 682 16.34 7.83 -6.61
C ASP A 682 17.68 7.51 -5.92
N THR A 683 17.86 7.96 -4.69
CA THR A 683 19.07 7.76 -3.87
C THR A 683 18.72 7.64 -2.40
N LEU A 684 19.41 6.78 -1.66
CA LEU A 684 19.48 6.87 -0.20
C LEU A 684 20.47 8.02 0.12
N ASP A 685 20.00 9.07 0.78
CA ASP A 685 20.86 10.18 1.26
C ASP A 685 21.71 9.78 2.48
#